data_AF-A0A7C3JIV8-F1
#
_entry.id   AF-A0A7C3JIV8-F1
#
_cell.length_a   1.000
_cell.length_b   1.000
_cell.length_c   1.000
_cell.angle_alpha   90.00
_cell.angle_beta   90.00
_cell.angle_gamma   90.00
#
_symmetry.space_group_name_H-M   'P 1'
#
loop_
_entity.id
_entity.type
_entity.pdbx_description
1 polymer ?
#
loop_
_entity_poly.entity_id
_entity_poly.type
_entity_poly.pdbx_seq_one_letter_code
_entity_poly.pdbx_strand_id
1 'polypeptide(L)'
;MRFTRRRFLQTLTGAAGAAAVAQNRIAAVDQATIDVQRWAKPEEVLVPTICQQCPGGCGLLARTLDGEVCGISGNPLHPVNRGAVCPKAFGGLQLLYDPKRVKGPLARDGERGKFRAIGWDEALKLVTERLSDLRAQRLPHTLAILGGQYRGYRDTLWNRFARAYGTPNYIRLRCFAPEKPALAHQLMQGVSSPLTYDLGEAQFILSFGANLLESWIGPVHASRAYARLRRSEDRPRGLFFHVDPRRSPTAIKADRWIPIIPGTDGILALGIANAMIREGLYDEQFVEQHCFGFEDWNDAAGRPHLGFRNLVLRDYGLFTVAAATGVPVKSILEIARGLAAIKPAIIIGERGPAYGPDDLYTRMAIHCLNALVGNIGVTGGLESQGEIPLAPLPMIEQDAAAKQGAAQPRVDGAGEKNYLMVADAPQLLPERILGASPYPINALFLFTTNPLVNHPAKEAFAAAFKKIPFIVSFSPFLDESSAMADLILPDQTYLERWQDDQVNHLAGFTCFSVGRPASKPLNQARNTTDVLLQLAHSLGGAVAKNFHWKNFEELLRAGAEGLFKANRGYVVSVHAQEALRKVLERQGYWHPEFPDYDAFWKGLLERGAWWDPTGLPLSRRALLQTASGKFEFYSTRLKQILDQSSASEAARKSMLTKFGSEPSEDLLYLPAVALRSAKKVDGFPLRLNTYRLMSRPMGGGKNQPWLLEQPAVHLQASWEGWVEIHPRTAASLGIKENDSVWVESNKGRVKLRAKLYTGTAVDIVNIPLFGGEGANPNDLIANEPDPLRGFGLFNSTPVRIRRA
;
A
#
# COMPACT_ATOMS: atom_id res chain seq x y z
N MET A 1 -32.04 -47.92 -55.45
CA MET A 1 -32.91 -46.83 -54.91
C MET A 1 -32.91 -45.66 -55.91
N ARG A 2 -33.99 -44.90 -56.05
CA ARG A 2 -34.00 -43.65 -56.86
C ARG A 2 -33.45 -42.48 -56.03
N PHE A 3 -32.45 -41.76 -56.54
CA PHE A 3 -32.04 -40.46 -55.99
C PHE A 3 -33.07 -39.39 -56.36
N THR A 4 -33.66 -38.73 -55.37
CA THR A 4 -34.59 -37.61 -55.58
C THR A 4 -33.89 -36.27 -55.35
N ARG A 5 -34.23 -35.22 -56.14
CA ARG A 5 -33.66 -33.86 -56.01
C ARG A 5 -33.67 -33.34 -54.57
N ARG A 6 -34.73 -33.63 -53.80
CA ARG A 6 -34.88 -33.21 -52.40
C ARG A 6 -33.80 -33.82 -51.49
N ARG A 7 -33.39 -35.07 -51.72
CA ARG A 7 -32.35 -35.76 -50.93
C ARG A 7 -30.94 -35.27 -51.30
N PHE A 8 -30.71 -34.95 -52.58
CA PHE A 8 -29.46 -34.34 -53.06
C PHE A 8 -29.21 -32.95 -52.43
N LEU A 9 -30.25 -32.11 -52.34
CA LEU A 9 -30.16 -30.81 -51.66
C LEU A 9 -29.90 -30.95 -50.15
N GLN A 10 -30.50 -31.95 -49.49
CA GLN A 10 -30.21 -32.25 -48.08
C GLN A 10 -28.75 -32.68 -47.85
N THR A 11 -28.16 -33.50 -48.74
CA THR A 11 -26.72 -33.79 -48.70
C THR A 11 -25.86 -32.57 -48.99
N LEU A 12 -26.29 -31.63 -49.86
CA LEU A 12 -25.57 -30.37 -50.09
C LEU A 12 -25.58 -29.45 -48.86
N THR A 13 -26.67 -29.37 -48.10
CA THR A 13 -26.66 -28.62 -46.82
C THR A 13 -25.74 -29.25 -45.77
N GLY A 14 -25.63 -30.58 -45.74
CA GLY A 14 -24.63 -31.28 -44.92
C GLY A 14 -23.19 -31.01 -45.40
N ALA A 15 -22.97 -31.04 -46.71
CA ALA A 15 -21.68 -30.76 -47.32
C ALA A 15 -21.24 -29.29 -47.12
N ALA A 16 -22.17 -28.33 -47.13
CA ALA A 16 -21.88 -26.93 -46.82
C ALA A 16 -21.44 -26.74 -45.36
N GLY A 17 -22.11 -27.41 -44.41
CA GLY A 17 -21.68 -27.43 -43.00
C GLY A 17 -20.31 -28.09 -42.82
N ALA A 18 -20.07 -29.23 -43.49
CA ALA A 18 -18.79 -29.90 -43.48
C ALA A 18 -17.68 -29.06 -44.14
N ALA A 19 -17.98 -28.36 -45.23
CA ALA A 19 -17.05 -27.46 -45.92
C ALA A 19 -16.72 -26.22 -45.08
N ALA A 20 -17.69 -25.61 -44.40
CA ALA A 20 -17.44 -24.49 -43.50
C ALA A 20 -16.61 -24.91 -42.26
N VAL A 21 -16.89 -26.08 -41.70
CA VAL A 21 -16.07 -26.66 -40.60
C VAL A 21 -14.67 -27.05 -41.10
N ALA A 22 -14.54 -27.57 -42.33
CA ALA A 22 -13.26 -27.86 -42.94
C ALA A 22 -12.48 -26.58 -43.25
N GLN A 23 -13.11 -25.53 -43.78
CA GLN A 23 -12.49 -24.23 -44.02
C GLN A 23 -12.04 -23.56 -42.73
N ASN A 24 -12.86 -23.56 -41.66
CA ASN A 24 -12.41 -23.09 -40.35
C ASN A 24 -11.27 -23.93 -39.77
N ARG A 25 -11.24 -25.25 -40.02
CA ARG A 25 -10.13 -26.12 -39.57
C ARG A 25 -8.86 -25.90 -40.40
N ILE A 26 -8.98 -25.72 -41.72
CA ILE A 26 -7.87 -25.40 -42.62
C ILE A 26 -7.32 -24.04 -42.24
N ALA A 27 -8.14 -22.99 -42.15
CA ALA A 27 -7.72 -21.66 -41.71
C ALA A 27 -7.10 -21.66 -40.29
N ALA A 28 -7.60 -22.48 -39.36
CA ALA A 28 -6.99 -22.63 -38.04
C ALA A 28 -5.66 -23.42 -38.06
N VAL A 29 -5.49 -24.39 -38.97
CA VAL A 29 -4.22 -25.12 -39.18
C VAL A 29 -3.21 -24.25 -39.92
N ASP A 30 -3.64 -23.47 -40.90
CA ASP A 30 -2.82 -22.50 -41.63
C ASP A 30 -2.37 -21.39 -40.68
N GLN A 31 -3.27 -20.82 -39.88
CA GLN A 31 -2.92 -19.86 -38.83
C GLN A 31 -1.97 -20.47 -37.80
N ALA A 32 -2.24 -21.68 -37.29
CA ALA A 32 -1.32 -22.36 -36.36
C ALA A 32 0.04 -22.68 -37.00
N THR A 33 0.10 -22.92 -38.31
CA THR A 33 1.35 -23.15 -39.06
C THR A 33 2.12 -21.85 -39.27
N ILE A 34 1.42 -20.76 -39.59
CA ILE A 34 1.98 -19.39 -39.66
C ILE A 34 2.51 -18.98 -38.28
N ASP A 35 1.75 -19.24 -37.21
CA ASP A 35 2.18 -18.98 -35.84
C ASP A 35 3.40 -19.83 -35.47
N VAL A 36 3.42 -21.14 -35.76
CA VAL A 36 4.61 -21.99 -35.54
C VAL A 36 5.83 -21.51 -36.33
N GLN A 37 5.67 -21.04 -37.57
CA GLN A 37 6.76 -20.48 -38.36
C GLN A 37 7.25 -19.12 -37.81
N ARG A 38 6.33 -18.26 -37.38
CA ARG A 38 6.62 -16.99 -36.69
C ARG A 38 7.41 -17.24 -35.40
N TRP A 39 6.90 -18.10 -34.53
CA TRP A 39 7.54 -18.50 -33.27
C TRP A 39 8.86 -19.27 -33.45
N ALA A 40 9.18 -19.77 -34.65
CA ALA A 40 10.47 -20.39 -34.94
C ALA A 40 11.62 -19.39 -35.18
N LYS A 41 11.32 -18.14 -35.63
CA LYS A 41 12.31 -17.07 -35.83
C LYS A 41 11.74 -15.65 -35.55
N PRO A 42 11.16 -15.38 -34.37
CA PRO A 42 10.58 -14.08 -34.05
C PRO A 42 11.66 -13.01 -33.77
N GLU A 43 11.31 -11.74 -33.98
CA GLU A 43 12.10 -10.61 -33.47
C GLU A 43 11.90 -10.51 -31.94
N GLU A 44 12.96 -10.80 -31.17
CA GLU A 44 12.95 -10.63 -29.72
C GLU A 44 13.38 -9.22 -29.30
N VAL A 45 12.51 -8.53 -28.55
CA VAL A 45 12.84 -7.23 -27.94
C VAL A 45 12.54 -7.26 -26.44
N LEU A 46 13.47 -6.75 -25.63
CA LEU A 46 13.28 -6.56 -24.19
C LEU A 46 12.87 -5.11 -23.93
N VAL A 47 11.64 -4.91 -23.41
CA VAL A 47 11.07 -3.59 -23.15
C VAL A 47 11.11 -3.26 -21.65
N PRO A 48 11.84 -2.21 -21.23
CA PRO A 48 11.82 -1.75 -19.84
C PRO A 48 10.44 -1.24 -19.41
N THR A 49 9.95 -1.75 -18.28
CA THR A 49 8.67 -1.35 -17.68
C THR A 49 8.67 -1.62 -16.16
N ILE A 50 7.56 -1.35 -15.48
CA ILE A 50 7.47 -1.31 -14.01
C ILE A 50 6.35 -2.22 -13.50
N CYS A 51 6.62 -3.03 -12.47
CA CYS A 51 5.63 -3.90 -11.84
C CYS A 51 4.67 -3.12 -10.92
N GLN A 52 3.41 -2.96 -11.34
CA GLN A 52 2.37 -2.24 -10.58
C GLN A 52 1.44 -3.14 -9.74
N GLN A 53 1.77 -4.43 -9.52
CA GLN A 53 0.92 -5.33 -8.70
C GLN A 53 1.08 -5.16 -7.18
N CYS A 54 2.08 -4.40 -6.72
CA CYS A 54 2.31 -4.08 -5.33
C CYS A 54 3.14 -2.78 -5.24
N PRO A 55 3.27 -2.13 -4.07
CA PRO A 55 3.95 -0.85 -3.96
C PRO A 55 5.48 -0.99 -3.98
N GLY A 56 6.01 -2.16 -4.39
CA GLY A 56 7.43 -2.46 -4.42
C GLY A 56 8.19 -1.87 -5.62
N GLY A 57 7.53 -1.25 -6.61
CA GLY A 57 8.18 -0.47 -7.67
C GLY A 57 9.35 -1.18 -8.37
N CYS A 58 9.21 -2.48 -8.65
CA CYS A 58 10.30 -3.27 -9.23
C CYS A 58 10.38 -3.06 -10.75
N GLY A 59 11.57 -2.76 -11.26
CA GLY A 59 11.84 -2.65 -12.68
C GLY A 59 11.84 -4.03 -13.35
N LEU A 60 11.16 -4.11 -14.49
CA LEU A 60 10.96 -5.31 -15.30
C LEU A 60 11.56 -5.12 -16.69
N LEU A 61 11.84 -6.25 -17.33
CA LEU A 61 11.97 -6.34 -18.79
C LEU A 61 10.81 -7.21 -19.27
N ALA A 62 9.92 -6.65 -20.09
CA ALA A 62 8.89 -7.38 -20.79
C ALA A 62 9.48 -7.90 -22.11
N ARG A 63 9.53 -9.22 -22.28
CA ARG A 63 10.03 -9.89 -23.49
C ARG A 63 8.92 -9.94 -24.53
N THR A 64 9.10 -9.26 -25.65
CA THR A 64 8.22 -9.35 -26.80
C THR A 64 8.81 -10.24 -27.88
N LEU A 65 7.93 -10.89 -28.64
CA LEU A 65 8.23 -11.65 -29.86
C LEU A 65 7.33 -11.09 -30.98
N ASP A 66 7.93 -10.38 -31.95
CA ASP A 66 7.22 -9.58 -32.96
C ASP A 66 6.19 -8.60 -32.37
N GLY A 67 6.50 -8.04 -31.20
CA GLY A 67 5.63 -7.11 -30.46
C GLY A 67 4.57 -7.76 -29.55
N GLU A 68 4.52 -9.09 -29.45
CA GLU A 68 3.64 -9.82 -28.55
C GLU A 68 4.36 -10.18 -27.24
N VAL A 69 3.81 -9.80 -26.07
CA VAL A 69 4.52 -9.93 -24.78
C VAL A 69 4.44 -11.37 -24.26
N CYS A 70 5.45 -12.18 -24.59
CA CYS A 70 5.52 -13.59 -24.18
C CYS A 70 6.09 -13.82 -22.77
N GLY A 71 6.78 -12.85 -22.17
CA GLY A 71 7.58 -13.07 -20.95
C GLY A 71 7.85 -11.83 -20.13
N ILE A 72 8.17 -12.02 -18.86
CA ILE A 72 8.53 -10.97 -17.90
C ILE A 72 9.72 -11.45 -17.07
N SER A 73 10.81 -10.69 -17.05
CA SER A 73 11.94 -10.86 -16.14
C SER A 73 12.19 -9.57 -15.34
N GLY A 74 13.06 -9.63 -14.32
CA GLY A 74 13.49 -8.42 -13.61
C GLY A 74 14.58 -7.69 -14.40
N ASN A 75 14.56 -6.36 -14.37
CA ASN A 75 15.64 -5.56 -14.94
C ASN A 75 16.90 -5.69 -14.05
N PRO A 76 18.05 -6.18 -14.57
CA PRO A 76 19.28 -6.37 -13.78
C PRO A 76 19.90 -5.06 -13.31
N LEU A 77 19.70 -3.96 -14.06
CA LEU A 77 20.22 -2.65 -13.73
C LEU A 77 19.41 -2.00 -12.59
N HIS A 78 18.12 -2.31 -12.48
CA HIS A 78 17.20 -1.59 -11.61
C HIS A 78 17.49 -1.79 -10.09
N PRO A 79 17.68 -0.72 -9.29
CA PRO A 79 18.32 -0.82 -7.98
C PRO A 79 17.49 -1.52 -6.90
N VAL A 80 16.16 -1.48 -7.00
CA VAL A 80 15.22 -2.15 -6.08
C VAL A 80 15.40 -3.66 -6.10
N ASN A 81 15.57 -4.25 -7.28
CA ASN A 81 15.42 -5.69 -7.48
C ASN A 81 16.59 -6.37 -8.20
N ARG A 82 17.43 -5.65 -8.94
CA ARG A 82 18.65 -6.17 -9.61
C ARG A 82 18.44 -7.54 -10.27
N GLY A 83 17.45 -7.60 -11.17
CA GLY A 83 17.10 -8.82 -11.92
C GLY A 83 16.14 -9.77 -11.21
N ALA A 84 16.05 -9.74 -9.88
CA ALA A 84 15.11 -10.57 -9.13
C ALA A 84 13.66 -10.13 -9.33
N VAL A 85 12.72 -11.07 -9.17
CA VAL A 85 11.27 -10.84 -9.18
C VAL A 85 10.58 -11.72 -8.14
N CYS A 86 9.35 -11.37 -7.78
CA CYS A 86 8.45 -12.22 -6.99
C CYS A 86 7.33 -12.77 -7.90
N PRO A 87 6.60 -13.85 -7.50
CA PRO A 87 5.61 -14.52 -8.36
C PRO A 87 4.61 -13.59 -9.05
N LYS A 88 4.19 -12.51 -8.37
CA LYS A 88 3.34 -11.44 -8.92
C LYS A 88 3.77 -10.97 -10.31
N ALA A 89 5.07 -10.82 -10.57
CA ALA A 89 5.58 -10.31 -11.85
C ALA A 89 5.10 -11.16 -13.04
N PHE A 90 5.16 -12.49 -12.94
CA PHE A 90 4.71 -13.41 -14.00
C PHE A 90 3.19 -13.35 -14.22
N GLY A 91 2.42 -13.13 -13.13
CA GLY A 91 0.99 -12.86 -13.21
C GLY A 91 0.63 -11.60 -14.04
N GLY A 92 1.60 -10.76 -14.41
CA GLY A 92 1.42 -9.62 -15.30
C GLY A 92 0.90 -10.01 -16.69
N LEU A 93 1.37 -11.14 -17.23
CA LEU A 93 0.87 -11.68 -18.50
C LEU A 93 -0.61 -12.04 -18.39
N GLN A 94 -1.03 -12.62 -17.26
CA GLN A 94 -2.43 -12.96 -17.02
C GLN A 94 -3.32 -11.71 -16.95
N LEU A 95 -2.83 -10.59 -16.43
CA LEU A 95 -3.60 -9.32 -16.44
C LEU A 95 -3.71 -8.71 -17.85
N LEU A 96 -2.70 -8.88 -18.69
CA LEU A 96 -2.70 -8.39 -20.08
C LEU A 96 -3.70 -9.17 -20.94
N TYR A 97 -3.65 -10.50 -20.86
CA TYR A 97 -4.41 -11.44 -21.70
C TYR A 97 -5.69 -12.01 -21.05
N ASP A 98 -6.16 -11.46 -19.91
CA ASP A 98 -7.42 -11.91 -19.29
C ASP A 98 -8.61 -11.68 -20.25
N PRO A 99 -9.34 -12.74 -20.67
CA PRO A 99 -10.47 -12.62 -21.59
C PRO A 99 -11.68 -11.86 -20.99
N LYS A 100 -11.69 -11.59 -19.67
CA LYS A 100 -12.72 -10.81 -18.97
C LYS A 100 -12.46 -9.30 -18.95
N ARG A 101 -11.40 -8.82 -19.63
CA ARG A 101 -11.13 -7.38 -19.78
C ARG A 101 -12.28 -6.67 -20.52
N VAL A 102 -12.55 -5.44 -20.09
CA VAL A 102 -13.55 -4.56 -20.72
C VAL A 102 -13.01 -4.08 -22.08
N LYS A 103 -13.72 -4.44 -23.17
CA LYS A 103 -13.22 -4.31 -24.54
C LYS A 103 -13.27 -2.89 -25.12
N GLY A 104 -14.11 -2.03 -24.55
CA GLY A 104 -14.35 -0.64 -24.93
C GLY A 104 -15.31 0.01 -23.92
N PRO A 105 -15.56 1.33 -23.99
CA PRO A 105 -16.41 2.03 -23.03
C PRO A 105 -17.82 1.44 -22.91
N LEU A 106 -18.33 1.38 -21.69
CA LEU A 106 -19.67 0.84 -21.37
C LEU A 106 -20.49 1.87 -20.60
N ALA A 107 -21.74 2.11 -21.01
CA ALA A 107 -22.71 2.92 -20.26
C ALA A 107 -23.81 2.05 -19.65
N ARG A 108 -24.32 2.42 -18.47
CA ARG A 108 -25.41 1.71 -17.80
C ARG A 108 -26.67 1.68 -18.67
N ASP A 109 -27.30 0.51 -18.77
CA ASP A 109 -28.51 0.28 -19.53
C ASP A 109 -29.65 -0.16 -18.62
N GLY A 110 -30.51 0.80 -18.24
CA GLY A 110 -31.52 0.60 -17.21
C GLY A 110 -30.92 0.47 -15.80
N GLU A 111 -30.97 -0.75 -15.24
CA GLU A 111 -30.55 -1.06 -13.87
C GLU A 111 -29.02 -1.08 -13.71
N ARG A 112 -28.51 -0.72 -12.52
CA ARG A 112 -27.06 -0.86 -12.21
C ARG A 112 -26.64 -2.33 -12.35
N GLY A 113 -25.52 -2.57 -13.05
CA GLY A 113 -25.04 -3.90 -13.41
C GLY A 113 -25.37 -4.35 -14.84
N LYS A 114 -26.30 -3.68 -15.53
CA LYS A 114 -26.57 -3.87 -16.97
C LYS A 114 -25.91 -2.74 -17.76
N PHE A 115 -25.32 -3.07 -18.92
CA PHE A 115 -24.49 -2.15 -19.68
C PHE A 115 -24.64 -2.34 -21.20
N ARG A 116 -24.64 -1.22 -21.94
CA ARG A 116 -24.47 -1.16 -23.39
C ARG A 116 -23.07 -0.66 -23.75
N ALA A 117 -22.49 -1.13 -24.85
CA ALA A 117 -21.23 -0.61 -25.38
C ALA A 117 -21.44 0.75 -26.05
N ILE A 118 -20.50 1.68 -25.88
CA ILE A 118 -20.53 3.03 -26.46
C ILE A 118 -19.17 3.48 -27.00
N GLY A 119 -19.16 4.52 -27.83
CA GLY A 119 -17.92 5.12 -28.33
C GLY A 119 -17.20 5.94 -27.26
N TRP A 120 -15.87 6.11 -27.40
CA TRP A 120 -15.08 6.97 -26.50
C TRP A 120 -15.54 8.43 -26.51
N ASP A 121 -16.00 8.95 -27.64
CA ASP A 121 -16.44 10.35 -27.74
C ASP A 121 -17.81 10.56 -27.08
N GLU A 122 -18.74 9.60 -27.19
CA GLU A 122 -19.99 9.57 -26.41
C GLU A 122 -19.67 9.51 -24.90
N ALA A 123 -18.75 8.63 -24.51
CA ALA A 123 -18.36 8.44 -23.12
C ALA A 123 -17.72 9.69 -22.52
N LEU A 124 -16.79 10.32 -23.23
CA LEU A 124 -16.12 11.56 -22.80
C LEU A 124 -17.08 12.75 -22.78
N LYS A 125 -18.00 12.84 -23.75
CA LYS A 125 -19.05 13.86 -23.77
C LYS A 125 -19.92 13.77 -22.51
N LEU A 126 -20.45 12.58 -22.19
CA LEU A 126 -21.28 12.36 -21.00
C LEU A 126 -20.60 12.77 -19.69
N VAL A 127 -19.29 12.49 -19.54
CA VAL A 127 -18.52 12.94 -18.35
C VAL A 127 -18.30 14.46 -18.38
N THR A 128 -17.95 15.02 -19.53
CA THR A 128 -17.65 16.46 -19.66
C THR A 128 -18.89 17.32 -19.40
N GLU A 129 -20.05 16.95 -19.97
CA GLU A 129 -21.33 17.61 -19.74
C GLU A 129 -21.69 17.56 -18.24
N ARG A 130 -21.67 16.36 -17.63
CA ARG A 130 -22.04 16.19 -16.22
C ARG A 130 -21.12 16.93 -15.25
N LEU A 131 -19.83 17.04 -15.54
CA LEU A 131 -18.88 17.84 -14.76
C LEU A 131 -19.02 19.35 -15.01
N SER A 132 -19.39 19.76 -16.23
CA SER A 132 -19.66 21.16 -16.57
C SER A 132 -20.90 21.67 -15.85
N ASP A 133 -21.98 20.88 -15.82
CA ASP A 133 -23.21 21.18 -15.07
C ASP A 133 -22.92 21.44 -13.59
N LEU A 134 -22.16 20.55 -12.94
CA LEU A 134 -21.82 20.68 -11.53
C LEU A 134 -20.95 21.92 -11.26
N ARG A 135 -20.07 22.32 -12.17
CA ARG A 135 -19.32 23.59 -12.06
C ARG A 135 -20.20 24.82 -12.28
N ALA A 136 -21.09 24.80 -13.28
CA ALA A 136 -22.05 25.88 -13.53
C ALA A 136 -22.99 26.11 -12.34
N GLN A 137 -23.44 25.04 -11.69
CA GLN A 137 -24.27 25.07 -10.49
C GLN A 137 -23.49 25.43 -9.20
N ARG A 138 -22.18 25.70 -9.29
CA ARG A 138 -21.27 25.98 -8.15
C ARG A 138 -21.14 24.80 -7.15
N LEU A 139 -21.32 23.58 -7.63
CA LEU A 139 -21.21 22.32 -6.88
C LEU A 139 -19.96 21.45 -7.19
N PRO A 140 -18.77 21.97 -7.58
CA PRO A 140 -17.64 21.09 -7.92
C PRO A 140 -17.14 20.24 -6.76
N HIS A 141 -17.31 20.70 -5.51
CA HIS A 141 -17.03 19.92 -4.29
C HIS A 141 -17.84 18.61 -4.22
N THR A 142 -18.99 18.52 -4.89
CA THR A 142 -19.84 17.31 -4.90
C THR A 142 -19.34 16.21 -5.84
N LEU A 143 -18.20 16.39 -6.52
CA LEU A 143 -17.42 15.30 -7.13
C LEU A 143 -16.49 14.67 -6.09
N ALA A 144 -16.62 13.37 -5.84
CA ALA A 144 -15.62 12.57 -5.11
C ALA A 144 -14.74 11.78 -6.09
N ILE A 145 -13.44 11.67 -5.80
CA ILE A 145 -12.48 10.87 -6.58
C ILE A 145 -11.81 9.89 -5.62
N LEU A 146 -12.14 8.60 -5.73
CA LEU A 146 -11.60 7.54 -4.88
C LEU A 146 -10.46 6.81 -5.61
N GLY A 147 -9.24 7.05 -5.16
CA GLY A 147 -8.03 6.46 -5.70
C GLY A 147 -7.55 5.24 -4.90
N GLY A 148 -7.17 4.17 -5.59
CA GLY A 148 -6.56 2.97 -5.01
C GLY A 148 -5.08 3.13 -4.65
N GLN A 149 -4.23 2.29 -5.24
CA GLN A 149 -2.81 2.13 -4.88
C GLN A 149 -1.89 2.34 -6.09
N TYR A 150 -1.53 3.59 -6.34
CA TYR A 150 -0.56 4.06 -7.34
C TYR A 150 0.25 5.24 -6.78
N ARG A 151 1.35 5.55 -7.46
CA ARG A 151 2.28 6.68 -7.23
C ARG A 151 2.53 7.42 -8.55
N GLY A 152 3.52 8.30 -8.54
CA GLY A 152 4.05 8.93 -9.75
C GLY A 152 3.18 10.08 -10.24
N TYR A 153 3.43 10.54 -11.46
CA TYR A 153 2.63 11.56 -12.12
C TYR A 153 1.16 11.15 -12.32
N ARG A 154 0.83 9.85 -12.21
CA ARG A 154 -0.57 9.38 -12.11
C ARG A 154 -1.27 9.93 -10.86
N ASP A 155 -0.58 10.05 -9.73
CA ASP A 155 -1.11 10.65 -8.49
C ASP A 155 -1.11 12.18 -8.57
N THR A 156 -0.02 12.75 -9.09
CA THR A 156 0.11 14.20 -9.30
C THR A 156 -0.99 14.75 -10.21
N LEU A 157 -1.34 14.06 -11.31
CA LEU A 157 -2.42 14.49 -12.21
C LEU A 157 -3.80 14.43 -11.55
N TRP A 158 -4.12 13.39 -10.78
CA TRP A 158 -5.40 13.31 -10.08
C TRP A 158 -5.54 14.39 -8.99
N ASN A 159 -4.48 14.66 -8.23
CA ASN A 159 -4.45 15.77 -7.27
C ASN A 159 -4.61 17.13 -7.97
N ARG A 160 -3.87 17.34 -9.08
CA ARG A 160 -3.93 18.55 -9.91
C ARG A 160 -5.32 18.76 -10.49
N PHE A 161 -5.98 17.69 -10.95
CA PHE A 161 -7.35 17.72 -11.47
C PHE A 161 -8.35 18.09 -10.39
N ALA A 162 -8.29 17.45 -9.23
CA ALA A 162 -9.16 17.78 -8.10
C ALA A 162 -9.07 19.27 -7.72
N ARG A 163 -7.84 19.80 -7.60
CA ARG A 163 -7.57 21.20 -7.25
C ARG A 163 -7.99 22.21 -8.34
N ALA A 164 -7.77 21.90 -9.62
CA ALA A 164 -8.19 22.77 -10.73
C ALA A 164 -9.71 22.72 -10.97
N TYR A 165 -10.32 21.54 -10.83
CA TYR A 165 -11.77 21.34 -10.95
C TYR A 165 -12.54 21.94 -9.77
N GLY A 166 -11.94 22.00 -8.57
CA GLY A 166 -12.55 22.58 -7.37
C GLY A 166 -13.16 21.57 -6.41
N THR A 167 -12.67 20.34 -6.36
CA THR A 167 -13.09 19.38 -5.32
C THR A 167 -11.98 19.18 -4.26
N PRO A 168 -12.31 19.25 -2.96
CA PRO A 168 -11.39 18.84 -1.90
C PRO A 168 -11.36 17.29 -1.75
N ASN A 169 -12.28 16.58 -2.41
CA ASN A 169 -12.57 15.16 -2.21
C ASN A 169 -11.78 14.24 -3.15
N TYR A 170 -10.47 14.49 -3.30
CA TYR A 170 -9.56 13.45 -3.76
C TYR A 170 -9.14 12.60 -2.55
N ILE A 171 -9.64 11.36 -2.48
CA ILE A 171 -9.50 10.49 -1.30
C ILE A 171 -8.84 9.17 -1.70
N ARG A 172 -7.84 8.71 -0.94
CA ARG A 172 -7.12 7.46 -1.20
C ARG A 172 -7.52 6.33 -0.25
N LEU A 173 -8.02 5.22 -0.79
CA LEU A 173 -8.51 4.06 -0.03
C LEU A 173 -7.35 3.15 0.43
N ARG A 174 -6.51 3.65 1.34
CA ARG A 174 -5.29 2.99 1.83
C ARG A 174 -5.53 1.98 2.97
N CYS A 175 -6.43 1.02 2.79
CA CYS A 175 -6.76 0.01 3.80
C CYS A 175 -5.60 -0.91 4.23
N PHE A 176 -4.65 -1.20 3.32
CA PHE A 176 -3.63 -2.26 3.50
C PHE A 176 -2.18 -1.81 3.30
N ALA A 177 -1.94 -0.52 3.10
CA ALA A 177 -0.60 0.04 3.00
C ALA A 177 -0.41 1.04 4.15
N PRO A 178 0.82 1.15 4.70
CA PRO A 178 1.08 2.16 5.70
C PRO A 178 0.87 3.57 5.16
N GLU A 179 0.58 4.48 6.08
CA GLU A 179 0.48 5.92 5.80
C GLU A 179 1.85 6.49 5.35
N LYS A 180 1.84 7.57 4.58
CA LYS A 180 3.05 8.24 4.11
C LYS A 180 2.92 9.75 4.23
N PRO A 181 3.73 10.40 5.09
CA PRO A 181 4.51 9.79 6.19
C PRO A 181 3.59 9.13 7.23
N ALA A 182 4.12 8.34 8.15
CA ALA A 182 3.34 7.87 9.29
C ALA A 182 3.19 9.01 10.33
N LEU A 183 1.97 9.26 10.82
CA LEU A 183 1.69 10.32 11.78
C LEU A 183 2.62 10.31 13.01
N ALA A 184 3.01 9.13 13.53
CA ALA A 184 3.95 9.02 14.64
C ALA A 184 5.33 9.67 14.33
N HIS A 185 5.83 9.57 13.10
CA HIS A 185 7.09 10.20 12.69
C HIS A 185 6.95 11.73 12.61
N GLN A 186 5.81 12.25 12.14
CA GLN A 186 5.52 13.68 12.16
C GLN A 186 5.42 14.22 13.61
N LEU A 187 4.79 13.47 14.52
CA LEU A 187 4.57 13.89 15.91
C LEU A 187 5.83 13.84 16.78
N MET A 188 6.78 12.95 16.47
CA MET A 188 7.98 12.71 17.31
C MET A 188 9.30 13.15 16.67
N GLN A 189 9.40 13.19 15.34
CA GLN A 189 10.57 13.68 14.61
C GLN A 189 10.27 14.96 13.81
N GLY A 190 9.01 15.39 13.67
CA GLY A 190 8.62 16.54 12.84
C GLY A 190 8.72 16.29 11.34
N VAL A 191 9.26 15.13 10.93
CA VAL A 191 9.57 14.83 9.53
C VAL A 191 8.32 14.48 8.74
N SER A 192 8.04 15.25 7.70
CA SER A 192 6.92 15.05 6.78
C SER A 192 7.26 14.21 5.54
N SER A 193 8.55 13.97 5.27
CA SER A 193 9.02 13.08 4.20
C SER A 193 8.93 11.60 4.60
N PRO A 194 8.94 10.65 3.63
CA PRO A 194 9.06 9.23 3.93
C PRO A 194 10.42 8.90 4.59
N LEU A 195 10.39 8.52 5.87
CA LEU A 195 11.54 7.88 6.51
C LEU A 195 11.90 6.56 5.81
N THR A 196 13.18 6.21 5.84
CA THR A 196 13.74 4.98 5.28
C THR A 196 14.42 4.15 6.37
N TYR A 197 14.01 2.88 6.47
CA TYR A 197 14.75 1.85 7.18
C TYR A 197 15.85 1.32 6.24
N ASP A 198 17.13 1.52 6.55
CA ASP A 198 18.21 0.94 5.77
C ASP A 198 18.44 -0.53 6.15
N LEU A 199 17.58 -1.39 5.60
CA LEU A 199 17.70 -2.84 5.74
C LEU A 199 18.96 -3.40 5.04
N GLY A 200 19.61 -2.62 4.16
CA GLY A 200 20.77 -3.02 3.38
C GLY A 200 22.04 -3.08 4.22
N GLU A 201 22.29 -2.06 5.04
CA GLU A 201 23.46 -1.98 5.94
C GLU A 201 23.14 -2.32 7.41
N ALA A 202 21.88 -2.54 7.79
CA ALA A 202 21.51 -3.01 9.13
C ALA A 202 22.24 -4.30 9.54
N GLN A 203 22.51 -4.45 10.85
CA GLN A 203 23.10 -5.65 11.48
C GLN A 203 22.16 -6.31 12.50
N PHE A 204 21.25 -5.55 13.13
CA PHE A 204 20.12 -6.10 13.88
C PHE A 204 18.81 -5.53 13.32
N ILE A 205 17.82 -6.38 13.07
CA ILE A 205 16.48 -5.94 12.66
C ILE A 205 15.45 -6.51 13.64
N LEU A 206 14.68 -5.63 14.29
CA LEU A 206 13.46 -5.96 15.00
C LEU A 206 12.24 -5.55 14.15
N SER A 207 11.37 -6.50 13.81
CA SER A 207 10.17 -6.24 13.00
C SER A 207 8.89 -6.52 13.79
N PHE A 208 8.09 -5.47 14.03
CA PHE A 208 6.72 -5.60 14.54
C PHE A 208 5.76 -5.83 13.36
N GLY A 209 5.42 -7.09 13.12
CA GLY A 209 4.39 -7.53 12.19
C GLY A 209 4.61 -7.20 10.70
N ALA A 210 5.73 -6.59 10.33
CA ALA A 210 6.08 -6.31 8.94
C ALA A 210 6.63 -7.58 8.27
N ASN A 211 5.79 -8.24 7.45
CA ASN A 211 6.13 -9.49 6.75
C ASN A 211 7.08 -9.24 5.56
N LEU A 212 8.35 -8.92 5.88
CA LEU A 212 9.43 -8.55 4.96
C LEU A 212 9.56 -9.51 3.76
N LEU A 213 9.43 -10.82 4.01
CA LEU A 213 9.67 -11.90 3.04
C LEU A 213 8.36 -12.44 2.44
N GLU A 214 7.27 -11.69 2.50
CA GLU A 214 5.95 -12.13 2.02
C GLU A 214 5.21 -11.00 1.27
N SER A 215 4.52 -10.11 1.97
CA SER A 215 3.57 -9.16 1.37
C SER A 215 3.76 -7.70 1.79
N TRP A 216 4.87 -7.38 2.46
CA TRP A 216 5.18 -6.02 2.87
C TRP A 216 5.60 -5.15 1.67
N ILE A 217 5.86 -3.85 1.90
CA ILE A 217 5.85 -2.78 0.87
C ILE A 217 6.64 -3.16 -0.39
N GLY A 218 7.93 -3.49 -0.23
CA GLY A 218 8.83 -3.90 -1.31
C GLY A 218 9.45 -5.27 -1.01
N PRO A 219 8.76 -6.39 -1.30
CA PRO A 219 9.17 -7.70 -0.78
C PRO A 219 10.44 -8.23 -1.46
N VAL A 220 10.70 -7.84 -2.72
CA VAL A 220 11.94 -8.20 -3.43
C VAL A 220 13.14 -7.42 -2.88
N HIS A 221 12.97 -6.13 -2.58
CA HIS A 221 13.99 -5.32 -1.91
C HIS A 221 14.32 -5.87 -0.52
N ALA A 222 13.30 -6.10 0.31
CA ALA A 222 13.45 -6.67 1.64
C ALA A 222 14.07 -8.09 1.62
N SER A 223 13.78 -8.91 0.60
CA SER A 223 14.41 -10.22 0.41
C SER A 223 15.90 -10.12 0.04
N ARG A 224 16.30 -9.12 -0.76
CA ARG A 224 17.72 -8.84 -1.08
C ARG A 224 18.48 -8.31 0.13
N ALA A 225 17.88 -7.38 0.87
CA ALA A 225 18.42 -6.87 2.13
C ALA A 225 18.63 -8.00 3.16
N TYR A 226 17.62 -8.84 3.36
CA TYR A 226 17.72 -10.05 4.18
C TYR A 226 18.80 -11.02 3.68
N ALA A 227 18.95 -11.21 2.36
CA ALA A 227 20.01 -12.05 1.82
C ALA A 227 21.40 -11.54 2.21
N ARG A 228 21.67 -10.22 2.12
CA ARG A 228 22.93 -9.62 2.55
C ARG A 228 23.12 -9.69 4.08
N LEU A 229 22.08 -9.43 4.88
CA LEU A 229 22.11 -9.62 6.34
C LEU A 229 22.57 -11.04 6.73
N ARG A 230 22.27 -12.06 5.92
CA ARG A 230 22.64 -13.47 6.17
C ARG A 230 23.93 -13.93 5.49
N ARG A 231 24.33 -13.30 4.39
CA ARG A 231 25.39 -13.75 3.47
C ARG A 231 26.16 -12.55 2.90
N SER A 232 26.78 -11.80 3.80
CA SER A 232 27.76 -10.76 3.46
C SER A 232 29.16 -11.36 3.57
N GLU A 233 30.06 -10.96 2.68
CA GLU A 233 31.51 -11.26 2.76
C GLU A 233 32.26 -10.14 3.50
N ASP A 234 31.69 -8.93 3.48
CA ASP A 234 32.19 -7.67 4.03
C ASP A 234 31.93 -7.49 5.54
N ARG A 235 31.04 -8.29 6.13
CA ARG A 235 30.52 -8.08 7.50
C ARG A 235 29.86 -9.35 8.06
N PRO A 236 29.81 -9.54 9.40
CA PRO A 236 29.23 -10.72 10.00
C PRO A 236 27.72 -10.88 9.73
N ARG A 237 27.23 -12.11 9.94
CA ARG A 237 25.83 -12.51 9.82
C ARG A 237 24.98 -11.79 10.89
N GLY A 238 24.25 -10.77 10.48
CA GLY A 238 23.34 -10.01 11.33
C GLY A 238 22.14 -10.83 11.82
N LEU A 239 21.46 -10.30 12.84
CA LEU A 239 20.28 -10.91 13.47
C LEU A 239 18.98 -10.28 13.00
N PHE A 240 17.92 -11.10 12.92
CA PHE A 240 16.57 -10.69 12.57
C PHE A 240 15.59 -11.31 13.57
N PHE A 241 14.94 -10.46 14.35
CA PHE A 241 13.90 -10.82 15.32
C PHE A 241 12.55 -10.30 14.81
N HIS A 242 11.52 -11.14 14.82
CA HIS A 242 10.21 -10.79 14.25
C HIS A 242 9.07 -11.12 15.22
N VAL A 243 8.39 -10.06 15.64
CA VAL A 243 7.20 -10.07 16.48
C VAL A 243 5.98 -10.19 15.58
N ASP A 244 5.25 -11.31 15.66
CA ASP A 244 3.99 -11.49 14.94
C ASP A 244 3.15 -12.63 15.60
N PRO A 245 1.83 -12.52 15.76
CA PRO A 245 0.95 -13.62 16.22
C PRO A 245 0.99 -14.91 15.36
N ARG A 246 1.52 -14.80 14.15
CA ARG A 246 1.65 -15.86 13.14
C ARG A 246 3.13 -16.17 12.89
N ARG A 247 3.49 -17.45 12.84
CA ARG A 247 4.79 -17.91 12.32
C ARG A 247 4.80 -17.81 10.78
N SER A 248 4.77 -16.58 10.28
CA SER A 248 4.77 -16.23 8.85
C SER A 248 6.01 -16.77 8.11
N PRO A 249 6.05 -16.76 6.77
CA PRO A 249 7.28 -17.04 6.00
C PRO A 249 8.47 -16.15 6.43
N THR A 250 8.18 -14.94 6.94
CA THR A 250 9.17 -14.03 7.54
C THR A 250 9.66 -14.56 8.89
N ALA A 251 8.75 -15.03 9.76
CA ALA A 251 9.09 -15.62 11.07
C ALA A 251 9.90 -16.92 10.96
N ILE A 252 9.62 -17.75 9.94
CA ILE A 252 10.36 -19.00 9.62
C ILE A 252 11.81 -18.71 9.15
N LYS A 253 12.17 -17.43 8.96
CA LYS A 253 13.52 -16.97 8.55
C LYS A 253 14.16 -16.01 9.57
N ALA A 254 13.45 -15.63 10.62
CA ALA A 254 13.99 -14.91 11.76
C ALA A 254 14.83 -15.85 12.66
N ASP A 255 15.76 -15.30 13.44
CA ASP A 255 16.47 -16.01 14.52
C ASP A 255 15.57 -16.21 15.75
N ARG A 256 14.64 -15.28 15.94
CA ARG A 256 13.56 -15.33 16.92
C ARG A 256 12.24 -14.95 16.25
N TRP A 257 11.28 -15.86 16.32
CA TRP A 257 9.86 -15.53 16.21
C TRP A 257 9.34 -15.24 17.62
N ILE A 258 8.71 -14.08 17.81
CA ILE A 258 8.09 -13.68 19.06
C ILE A 258 6.56 -13.74 18.86
N PRO A 259 5.89 -14.79 19.36
CA PRO A 259 4.44 -14.95 19.23
C PRO A 259 3.71 -14.00 20.18
N ILE A 260 3.32 -12.84 19.69
CA ILE A 260 2.61 -11.82 20.47
C ILE A 260 1.09 -11.99 20.39
N ILE A 261 0.36 -11.59 21.43
CA ILE A 261 -1.10 -11.40 21.37
C ILE A 261 -1.40 -10.17 20.47
N PRO A 262 -2.27 -10.29 19.42
CA PRO A 262 -2.55 -9.20 18.49
C PRO A 262 -3.04 -7.92 19.19
N GLY A 263 -2.42 -6.78 18.86
CA GLY A 263 -2.80 -5.48 19.42
C GLY A 263 -2.15 -5.16 20.77
N THR A 264 -1.20 -5.97 21.22
CA THR A 264 -0.37 -5.70 22.41
C THR A 264 1.06 -5.24 22.07
N ASP A 265 1.33 -5.03 20.77
CA ASP A 265 2.62 -4.65 20.19
C ASP A 265 3.26 -3.42 20.86
N GLY A 266 2.46 -2.40 21.18
CA GLY A 266 2.92 -1.21 21.90
C GLY A 266 3.31 -1.49 23.35
N ILE A 267 2.59 -2.40 24.03
CA ILE A 267 2.91 -2.82 25.40
C ILE A 267 4.24 -3.58 25.42
N LEU A 268 4.51 -4.43 24.41
CA LEU A 268 5.81 -5.09 24.25
C LEU A 268 6.93 -4.07 24.00
N ALA A 269 6.71 -3.07 23.14
CA ALA A 269 7.71 -2.03 22.86
C ALA A 269 8.07 -1.24 24.13
N LEU A 270 7.09 -0.87 24.96
CA LEU A 270 7.33 -0.18 26.23
C LEU A 270 8.02 -1.09 27.27
N GLY A 271 7.78 -2.40 27.26
CA GLY A 271 8.55 -3.36 28.07
C GLY A 271 9.99 -3.55 27.62
N ILE A 272 10.26 -3.48 26.31
CA ILE A 272 11.64 -3.46 25.78
C ILE A 272 12.33 -2.16 26.22
N ALA A 273 11.63 -1.01 26.16
CA ALA A 273 12.14 0.25 26.70
C ALA A 273 12.39 0.18 28.22
N ASN A 274 11.52 -0.47 29.01
CA ASN A 274 11.72 -0.71 30.45
C ASN A 274 13.01 -1.49 30.70
N ALA A 275 13.22 -2.59 29.96
CA ALA A 275 14.45 -3.37 30.03
C ALA A 275 15.69 -2.54 29.64
N MET A 276 15.63 -1.78 28.55
CA MET A 276 16.76 -0.96 28.10
C MET A 276 17.13 0.14 29.10
N ILE A 277 16.14 0.87 29.62
CA ILE A 277 16.35 1.95 30.59
C ILE A 277 16.86 1.40 31.93
N ARG A 278 16.34 0.26 32.38
CA ARG A 278 16.66 -0.31 33.70
C ARG A 278 18.03 -1.00 33.75
N GLU A 279 18.57 -1.42 32.61
CA GLU A 279 19.90 -2.05 32.49
C GLU A 279 20.97 -1.10 31.93
N GLY A 280 20.68 0.18 31.66
CA GLY A 280 21.65 1.14 31.12
C GLY A 280 22.07 0.83 29.68
N LEU A 281 21.12 0.38 28.84
CA LEU A 281 21.36 -0.17 27.50
C LEU A 281 20.94 0.77 26.35
N TYR A 282 20.49 1.98 26.66
CA TYR A 282 20.14 2.99 25.66
C TYR A 282 21.33 3.89 25.32
N ASP A 283 21.26 4.57 24.17
CA ASP A 283 22.24 5.58 23.77
C ASP A 283 22.01 6.86 24.61
N GLU A 284 22.64 6.92 25.78
CA GLU A 284 22.55 8.04 26.73
C GLU A 284 22.94 9.36 26.05
N GLN A 285 24.03 9.37 25.27
CA GLN A 285 24.49 10.55 24.55
C GLN A 285 23.44 11.05 23.54
N PHE A 286 22.84 10.16 22.75
CA PHE A 286 21.77 10.53 21.82
C PHE A 286 20.54 11.06 22.57
N VAL A 287 20.17 10.44 23.70
CA VAL A 287 19.00 10.87 24.48
C VAL A 287 19.19 12.27 25.06
N GLU A 288 20.32 12.55 25.72
CA GLU A 288 20.63 13.88 26.26
C GLU A 288 20.70 14.94 25.15
N GLN A 289 21.50 14.69 24.12
CA GLN A 289 21.83 15.69 23.10
C GLN A 289 20.67 15.91 22.10
N HIS A 290 19.86 14.88 21.83
CA HIS A 290 18.90 14.88 20.72
C HIS A 290 17.46 14.51 21.09
N CYS A 291 17.11 14.23 22.36
CA CYS A 291 15.72 13.98 22.76
C CYS A 291 15.12 15.03 23.73
N PHE A 292 13.78 15.10 23.75
CA PHE A 292 12.96 15.91 24.65
C PHE A 292 11.83 15.06 25.27
N GLY A 293 11.45 15.35 26.52
CA GLY A 293 10.43 14.60 27.26
C GLY A 293 10.84 13.19 27.70
N PHE A 294 12.15 12.90 27.74
CA PHE A 294 12.67 11.64 28.27
C PHE A 294 12.60 11.62 29.81
N GLU A 295 13.26 12.58 30.46
CA GLU A 295 13.09 12.84 31.89
C GLU A 295 11.86 13.70 32.18
N ASP A 296 11.44 13.73 33.46
CA ASP A 296 10.44 14.66 33.97
C ASP A 296 10.97 16.11 33.84
N TRP A 297 10.07 17.06 33.57
CA TRP A 297 10.43 18.47 33.30
C TRP A 297 9.34 19.42 33.78
N ASN A 298 9.67 20.71 33.93
CA ASN A 298 8.69 21.76 34.26
C ASN A 298 8.45 22.65 33.03
N ASP A 299 7.20 23.04 32.78
CA ASP A 299 6.89 24.02 31.72
C ASP A 299 7.24 25.47 32.11
N ALA A 300 7.03 26.39 31.18
CA ALA A 300 7.29 27.82 31.39
C ALA A 300 6.36 28.48 32.44
N ALA A 301 5.32 27.78 32.91
CA ALA A 301 4.47 28.19 34.04
C ALA A 301 4.85 27.45 35.35
N GLY A 302 5.94 26.68 35.36
CA GLY A 302 6.42 25.92 36.52
C GLY A 302 5.64 24.64 36.80
N ARG A 303 4.80 24.17 35.87
CA ARG A 303 4.00 22.94 36.07
C ARG A 303 4.84 21.70 35.75
N PRO A 304 4.87 20.69 36.62
CA PRO A 304 5.59 19.45 36.36
C PRO A 304 4.87 18.60 35.32
N HIS A 305 5.65 18.00 34.43
CA HIS A 305 5.22 17.09 33.37
C HIS A 305 5.98 15.77 33.46
N LEU A 306 5.24 14.66 33.30
CA LEU A 306 5.78 13.32 33.33
C LEU A 306 6.69 13.05 32.12
N GLY A 307 7.89 12.54 32.37
CA GLY A 307 8.83 12.05 31.38
C GLY A 307 8.57 10.60 31.00
N PHE A 308 8.96 10.24 29.78
CA PHE A 308 8.88 8.88 29.26
C PHE A 308 9.62 7.85 30.13
N ARG A 309 10.77 8.23 30.73
CA ARG A 309 11.56 7.36 31.60
C ARG A 309 10.77 6.92 32.83
N ASN A 310 10.15 7.85 33.54
CA ASN A 310 9.37 7.56 34.74
C ASN A 310 8.04 6.87 34.40
N LEU A 311 7.37 7.24 33.30
CA LEU A 311 6.23 6.48 32.75
C LEU A 311 6.58 4.99 32.54
N VAL A 312 7.67 4.73 31.82
CA VAL A 312 8.08 3.38 31.42
C VAL A 312 8.57 2.56 32.61
N LEU A 313 9.34 3.15 33.53
CA LEU A 313 9.84 2.46 34.72
C LEU A 313 8.73 2.13 35.74
N ARG A 314 7.73 3.02 35.90
CA ARG A 314 6.61 2.85 36.84
C ARG A 314 5.60 1.81 36.34
N ASP A 315 5.10 1.95 35.11
CA ASP A 315 3.90 1.24 34.67
C ASP A 315 4.24 -0.06 33.89
N TYR A 316 5.28 -0.03 33.05
CA TYR A 316 5.56 -1.10 32.07
C TYR A 316 6.58 -2.13 32.57
N GLY A 317 6.44 -2.51 33.85
CA GLY A 317 7.28 -3.53 34.49
C GLY A 317 7.20 -4.88 33.77
N LEU A 318 8.35 -5.55 33.63
CA LEU A 318 8.51 -6.70 32.73
C LEU A 318 7.53 -7.86 32.97
N PHE A 319 7.17 -8.16 34.22
CA PHE A 319 6.17 -9.19 34.54
C PHE A 319 4.76 -8.80 34.06
N THR A 320 4.37 -7.54 34.23
CA THR A 320 3.10 -6.98 33.76
C THR A 320 3.01 -7.01 32.24
N VAL A 321 4.09 -6.60 31.55
CA VAL A 321 4.19 -6.69 30.09
C VAL A 321 4.13 -8.13 29.60
N ALA A 322 4.83 -9.06 30.25
CA ALA A 322 4.79 -10.47 29.88
C ALA A 322 3.39 -11.08 30.04
N ALA A 323 2.68 -10.74 31.12
CA ALA A 323 1.30 -11.18 31.34
C ALA A 323 0.30 -10.56 30.33
N ALA A 324 0.51 -9.32 29.91
CA ALA A 324 -0.36 -8.65 28.93
C ALA A 324 -0.12 -9.12 27.49
N THR A 325 1.14 -9.33 27.09
CA THR A 325 1.56 -9.61 25.70
C THR A 325 1.68 -11.09 25.35
N GLY A 326 1.81 -11.95 26.36
CA GLY A 326 2.18 -13.37 26.22
C GLY A 326 3.69 -13.62 26.00
N VAL A 327 4.51 -12.56 25.91
CA VAL A 327 5.95 -12.68 25.62
C VAL A 327 6.75 -12.85 26.92
N PRO A 328 7.53 -13.93 27.10
CA PRO A 328 8.29 -14.16 28.33
C PRO A 328 9.30 -13.05 28.63
N VAL A 329 9.48 -12.69 29.90
CA VAL A 329 10.48 -11.70 30.38
C VAL A 329 11.88 -11.96 29.80
N LYS A 330 12.29 -13.24 29.72
CA LYS A 330 13.56 -13.64 29.11
C LYS A 330 13.72 -13.16 27.67
N SER A 331 12.65 -13.21 26.86
CA SER A 331 12.66 -12.74 25.47
C SER A 331 12.66 -11.21 25.38
N ILE A 332 12.01 -10.50 26.31
CA ILE A 332 12.08 -9.04 26.39
C ILE A 332 13.52 -8.58 26.66
N LEU A 333 14.20 -9.22 27.62
CA LEU A 333 15.61 -8.98 27.92
C LEU A 333 16.55 -9.38 26.77
N GLU A 334 16.27 -10.48 26.08
CA GLU A 334 17.02 -10.92 24.89
C GLU A 334 16.93 -9.88 23.74
N ILE A 335 15.75 -9.28 23.52
CA ILE A 335 15.56 -8.18 22.56
C ILE A 335 16.35 -6.94 22.98
N ALA A 336 16.15 -6.46 24.22
CA ALA A 336 16.76 -5.23 24.72
C ALA A 336 18.30 -5.27 24.65
N ARG A 337 18.90 -6.37 25.12
CA ARG A 337 20.36 -6.57 25.08
C ARG A 337 20.87 -6.74 23.65
N GLY A 338 20.10 -7.36 22.75
CA GLY A 338 20.43 -7.47 21.32
C GLY A 338 20.49 -6.13 20.60
N LEU A 339 19.49 -5.25 20.82
CA LEU A 339 19.41 -3.89 20.26
C LEU A 339 20.52 -2.95 20.78
N ALA A 340 21.06 -3.24 21.97
CA ALA A 340 22.16 -2.51 22.56
C ALA A 340 23.53 -2.99 22.03
N ALA A 341 23.76 -4.31 22.04
CA ALA A 341 25.06 -4.90 21.72
C ALA A 341 25.38 -4.97 20.22
N ILE A 342 24.38 -5.03 19.33
CA ILE A 342 24.57 -5.21 17.89
C ILE A 342 24.10 -3.96 17.15
N LYS A 343 25.04 -3.21 16.57
CA LYS A 343 24.79 -1.98 15.80
C LYS A 343 25.31 -2.13 14.35
N PRO A 344 24.75 -1.41 13.37
CA PRO A 344 23.53 -0.60 13.47
C PRO A 344 22.28 -1.49 13.57
N ALA A 345 21.30 -1.03 14.35
CA ALA A 345 20.05 -1.74 14.62
C ALA A 345 18.84 -0.94 14.16
N ILE A 346 17.82 -1.62 13.63
CA ILE A 346 16.56 -1.03 13.16
C ILE A 346 15.36 -1.63 13.90
N ILE A 347 14.39 -0.79 14.26
CA ILE A 347 13.08 -1.24 14.74
C ILE A 347 11.98 -0.76 13.77
N ILE A 348 11.34 -1.72 13.09
CA ILE A 348 10.29 -1.50 12.08
C ILE A 348 8.92 -1.52 12.75
N GLY A 349 8.21 -0.40 12.72
CA GLY A 349 6.81 -0.27 13.20
C GLY A 349 5.75 -0.22 12.10
N GLU A 350 6.15 -0.17 10.82
CA GLU A 350 5.23 0.07 9.70
C GLU A 350 4.60 -1.21 9.10
N ARG A 351 3.88 -1.98 9.93
CA ARG A 351 3.15 -3.20 9.54
C ARG A 351 2.20 -3.00 8.34
N GLY A 352 1.58 -1.82 8.24
CA GLY A 352 0.56 -1.48 7.25
C GLY A 352 -0.77 -1.19 7.94
N PRO A 353 -1.73 -2.14 8.00
CA PRO A 353 -2.97 -2.00 8.75
C PRO A 353 -2.74 -1.65 10.23
N ALA A 354 -3.79 -1.21 10.92
CA ALA A 354 -3.75 -0.89 12.35
C ALA A 354 -3.37 -2.11 13.22
N TYR A 355 -2.61 -1.86 14.29
CA TYR A 355 -2.35 -2.86 15.35
C TYR A 355 -3.60 -3.10 16.23
N GLY A 356 -4.35 -2.04 16.54
CA GLY A 356 -5.53 -2.06 17.40
C GLY A 356 -6.11 -0.65 17.62
N PRO A 357 -7.08 -0.45 18.54
CA PRO A 357 -7.76 0.83 18.81
C PRO A 357 -6.91 1.90 19.54
N ASP A 358 -5.60 1.71 19.56
CA ASP A 358 -4.57 2.61 20.12
C ASP A 358 -3.31 2.55 19.22
N ASP A 359 -3.53 2.54 17.89
CA ASP A 359 -2.49 2.27 16.89
C ASP A 359 -1.46 3.42 16.79
N LEU A 360 -1.90 4.67 16.97
CA LEU A 360 -0.99 5.82 17.01
C LEU A 360 0.04 5.67 18.14
N TYR A 361 -0.43 5.48 19.38
CA TYR A 361 0.42 5.32 20.56
C TYR A 361 1.29 4.05 20.47
N THR A 362 0.75 2.96 19.89
CA THR A 362 1.52 1.75 19.58
C THR A 362 2.71 2.05 18.65
N ARG A 363 2.50 2.84 17.61
CA ARG A 363 3.58 3.22 16.67
C ARG A 363 4.56 4.20 17.29
N MET A 364 4.09 5.14 18.12
CA MET A 364 4.96 6.02 18.90
C MET A 364 5.88 5.20 19.84
N ALA A 365 5.32 4.23 20.57
CA ALA A 365 6.07 3.33 21.44
C ALA A 365 7.11 2.46 20.69
N ILE A 366 6.77 1.93 19.51
CA ILE A 366 7.73 1.22 18.66
C ILE A 366 8.80 2.17 18.11
N HIS A 367 8.44 3.42 17.79
CA HIS A 367 9.36 4.44 17.28
C HIS A 367 10.35 4.91 18.35
N CYS A 368 9.95 5.02 19.63
CA CYS A 368 10.84 5.28 20.77
C CYS A 368 12.06 4.37 20.81
N LEU A 369 11.91 3.08 20.46
CA LEU A 369 13.02 2.13 20.46
C LEU A 369 14.13 2.51 19.47
N ASN A 370 13.82 3.22 18.39
CA ASN A 370 14.83 3.72 17.45
C ASN A 370 15.66 4.87 18.06
N ALA A 371 15.01 5.79 18.78
CA ALA A 371 15.68 6.86 19.52
C ALA A 371 16.54 6.31 20.67
N LEU A 372 16.02 5.37 21.48
CA LEU A 372 16.79 4.71 22.54
C LEU A 372 18.00 3.91 22.01
N VAL A 373 17.96 3.49 20.74
CA VAL A 373 19.06 2.75 20.09
C VAL A 373 20.09 3.67 19.42
N GLY A 374 19.81 4.97 19.29
CA GLY A 374 20.70 5.98 18.69
C GLY A 374 20.70 6.03 17.15
N ASN A 375 19.81 5.29 16.49
CA ASN A 375 19.94 4.97 15.05
C ASN A 375 19.45 6.05 14.08
N ILE A 376 18.98 7.20 14.58
CA ILE A 376 18.39 8.27 13.75
C ILE A 376 19.51 9.11 13.13
N GLY A 377 19.55 9.15 11.80
CA GLY A 377 20.64 9.74 11.02
C GLY A 377 21.89 8.86 10.98
N VAL A 378 21.72 7.55 10.95
CA VAL A 378 22.80 6.56 10.94
C VAL A 378 22.56 5.53 9.84
N THR A 379 23.56 5.27 9.01
CA THR A 379 23.53 4.24 7.96
C THR A 379 23.33 2.85 8.57
N GLY A 380 22.51 2.01 7.93
CA GLY A 380 21.98 0.78 8.52
C GLY A 380 20.95 1.01 9.63
N GLY A 381 20.44 2.25 9.77
CA GLY A 381 19.52 2.70 10.81
C GLY A 381 18.25 3.37 10.23
N LEU A 382 17.85 4.50 10.82
CA LEU A 382 16.77 5.36 10.33
C LEU A 382 17.33 6.58 9.60
N GLU A 383 16.93 6.75 8.34
CA GLU A 383 17.25 7.89 7.49
C GLU A 383 15.94 8.51 6.96
N SER A 384 16.02 9.59 6.18
CA SER A 384 14.91 10.06 5.34
C SER A 384 15.30 9.92 3.89
N GLN A 385 14.33 9.58 3.04
CA GLN A 385 14.56 9.64 1.61
C GLN A 385 14.75 11.08 1.14
N GLY A 386 15.76 11.33 0.32
CA GLY A 386 15.89 12.61 -0.39
C GLY A 386 14.80 12.76 -1.45
N GLU A 387 14.52 14.01 -1.84
CA GLU A 387 13.57 14.27 -2.93
C GLU A 387 14.15 13.82 -4.27
N ILE A 388 13.28 13.29 -5.14
CA ILE A 388 13.59 13.03 -6.54
C ILE A 388 13.54 14.39 -7.26
N PRO A 389 14.63 14.86 -7.91
CA PRO A 389 14.71 16.22 -8.45
C PRO A 389 14.00 16.32 -9.81
N LEU A 390 12.70 16.10 -9.82
CA LEU A 390 11.86 16.26 -11.00
C LEU A 390 11.63 17.75 -11.31
N ALA A 391 11.35 18.07 -12.58
CA ALA A 391 11.03 19.43 -12.97
C ALA A 391 9.76 19.92 -12.24
N PRO A 392 9.76 21.13 -11.66
CA PRO A 392 8.60 21.66 -10.95
C PRO A 392 7.45 21.89 -11.94
N LEU A 393 6.28 21.33 -11.64
CA LEU A 393 5.08 21.60 -12.44
C LEU A 393 4.59 23.03 -12.21
N PRO A 394 4.00 23.70 -13.23
CA PRO A 394 3.41 25.03 -13.05
C PRO A 394 2.40 25.08 -11.91
N MET A 395 2.34 26.21 -11.21
CA MET A 395 1.37 26.43 -10.12
C MET A 395 -0.08 26.26 -10.62
N ILE A 396 -0.99 25.93 -9.69
CA ILE A 396 -2.40 25.68 -10.05
C ILE A 396 -3.19 26.98 -9.97
N GLU A 397 -3.68 27.46 -11.12
CA GLU A 397 -4.62 28.57 -11.18
C GLU A 397 -6.04 28.10 -10.82
N GLN A 398 -6.66 28.72 -9.82
CA GLN A 398 -8.04 28.44 -9.41
C GLN A 398 -8.97 29.63 -9.70
N ASP A 399 -10.03 29.38 -10.46
CA ASP A 399 -11.13 30.33 -10.66
C ASP A 399 -12.11 30.35 -9.48
N ALA A 400 -13.16 31.17 -9.58
CA ALA A 400 -14.14 31.36 -8.50
C ALA A 400 -14.84 30.05 -8.09
N ALA A 401 -15.23 29.22 -9.07
CA ALA A 401 -15.85 27.92 -8.80
C ALA A 401 -14.85 26.95 -8.15
N ALA A 402 -13.59 26.94 -8.62
CA ALA A 402 -12.54 26.13 -8.03
C ALA A 402 -12.25 26.51 -6.56
N LYS A 403 -12.15 27.81 -6.26
CA LYS A 403 -11.96 28.34 -4.91
C LYS A 403 -13.14 28.05 -3.99
N GLN A 404 -14.37 28.31 -4.44
CA GLN A 404 -15.59 28.07 -3.64
C GLN A 404 -15.75 26.59 -3.26
N GLY A 405 -15.43 25.68 -4.19
CA GLY A 405 -15.48 24.24 -3.93
C GLY A 405 -14.34 23.74 -3.05
N ALA A 406 -13.10 24.20 -3.28
CA ALA A 406 -11.95 23.84 -2.45
C ALA A 406 -12.05 24.35 -0.99
N ALA A 407 -12.87 25.38 -0.74
CA ALA A 407 -13.16 25.88 0.60
C ALA A 407 -14.24 25.07 1.37
N GLN A 408 -14.86 24.05 0.77
CA GLN A 408 -15.80 23.18 1.46
C GLN A 408 -15.07 22.13 2.32
N PRO A 409 -15.64 21.69 3.46
CA PRO A 409 -15.09 20.57 4.23
C PRO A 409 -15.06 19.28 3.40
N ARG A 410 -14.14 18.35 3.68
CA ARG A 410 -14.06 17.07 2.95
C ARG A 410 -15.20 16.13 3.32
N VAL A 411 -15.69 15.35 2.35
CA VAL A 411 -16.73 14.34 2.59
C VAL A 411 -16.25 13.14 3.42
N ASP A 412 -14.94 12.88 3.49
CA ASP A 412 -14.38 11.88 4.41
C ASP A 412 -14.17 12.42 5.85
N GLY A 413 -14.19 13.74 6.05
CA GLY A 413 -13.92 14.36 7.35
C GLY A 413 -12.43 14.47 7.71
N ALA A 414 -11.51 14.16 6.80
CA ALA A 414 -10.10 14.46 6.99
C ALA A 414 -9.89 15.98 7.10
N GLY A 415 -9.13 16.41 8.12
CA GLY A 415 -9.02 17.83 8.50
C GLY A 415 -10.11 18.34 9.45
N GLU A 416 -11.07 17.51 9.88
CA GLU A 416 -12.09 17.89 10.87
C GLU A 416 -11.82 17.28 12.26
N LYS A 417 -11.98 18.08 13.33
CA LYS A 417 -12.11 17.64 14.74
C LYS A 417 -11.03 16.65 15.21
N ASN A 418 -11.31 15.35 15.16
CA ASN A 418 -10.42 14.29 15.63
C ASN A 418 -9.39 13.87 14.57
N TYR A 419 -9.61 14.23 13.31
CA TYR A 419 -8.86 13.78 12.13
C TYR A 419 -8.04 14.93 11.49
N LEU A 420 -7.65 15.93 12.30
CA LEU A 420 -6.98 17.17 11.87
C LEU A 420 -5.67 16.96 11.09
N MET A 421 -4.93 15.88 11.36
CA MET A 421 -3.68 15.54 10.66
C MET A 421 -3.79 14.31 9.74
N VAL A 422 -4.99 13.75 9.57
CA VAL A 422 -5.20 12.57 8.74
C VAL A 422 -5.25 12.97 7.28
N ALA A 423 -4.48 12.29 6.42
CA ALA A 423 -4.45 12.58 4.99
C ALA A 423 -5.75 12.11 4.27
N ASP A 424 -6.32 10.99 4.69
CA ASP A 424 -7.54 10.38 4.13
C ASP A 424 -8.26 9.54 5.20
N ALA A 425 -9.57 9.71 5.38
CA ALA A 425 -10.38 8.99 6.38
C ALA A 425 -11.47 8.09 5.74
N PRO A 426 -11.11 7.12 4.88
CA PRO A 426 -12.08 6.40 4.03
C PRO A 426 -13.09 5.54 4.80
N GLN A 427 -12.83 5.22 6.07
CA GLN A 427 -13.74 4.51 6.97
C GLN A 427 -15.07 5.26 7.19
N LEU A 428 -15.04 6.61 7.18
CA LEU A 428 -16.20 7.46 7.46
C LEU A 428 -17.07 7.73 6.22
N LEU A 429 -16.51 7.49 5.02
CA LEU A 429 -17.17 7.80 3.74
C LEU A 429 -18.56 7.20 3.57
N PRO A 430 -18.83 5.93 3.89
CA PRO A 430 -20.14 5.34 3.63
C PRO A 430 -21.25 6.06 4.39
N GLU A 431 -21.03 6.34 5.67
CA GLU A 431 -21.99 6.99 6.56
C GLU A 431 -22.15 8.48 6.22
N ARG A 432 -21.05 9.19 5.92
CA ARG A 432 -21.09 10.59 5.51
C ARG A 432 -21.82 10.78 4.16
N ILE A 433 -21.60 9.91 3.18
CA ILE A 433 -22.35 9.89 1.91
C ILE A 433 -23.82 9.51 2.14
N LEU A 434 -24.10 8.49 2.98
CA LEU A 434 -25.47 8.08 3.29
C LEU A 434 -26.27 9.17 4.03
N GLY A 435 -25.63 9.91 4.94
CA GLY A 435 -26.21 11.05 5.64
C GLY A 435 -26.19 12.37 4.87
N ALA A 436 -25.62 12.41 3.66
CA ALA A 436 -25.37 13.63 2.87
C ALA A 436 -24.65 14.73 3.68
N SER A 437 -23.68 14.34 4.50
CA SER A 437 -22.93 15.22 5.41
C SER A 437 -21.45 15.29 5.00
N PRO A 438 -20.85 16.47 4.77
CA PRO A 438 -21.44 17.81 4.95
C PRO A 438 -22.40 18.21 3.81
N TYR A 439 -22.41 17.45 2.70
CA TYR A 439 -23.24 17.66 1.52
C TYR A 439 -23.39 16.33 0.74
N PRO A 440 -24.39 16.20 -0.16
CA PRO A 440 -24.52 15.06 -1.06
C PRO A 440 -23.41 15.00 -2.11
N ILE A 441 -23.03 13.80 -2.53
CA ILE A 441 -22.09 13.54 -3.63
C ILE A 441 -22.87 13.29 -4.93
N ASN A 442 -22.71 14.19 -5.91
CA ASN A 442 -23.43 14.17 -7.18
C ASN A 442 -22.69 13.42 -8.29
N ALA A 443 -21.37 13.26 -8.15
CA ALA A 443 -20.51 12.51 -9.05
C ALA A 443 -19.42 11.76 -8.28
N LEU A 444 -19.07 10.54 -8.72
CA LEU A 444 -18.02 9.73 -8.13
C LEU A 444 -17.12 9.13 -9.22
N PHE A 445 -15.82 9.33 -9.12
CA PHE A 445 -14.82 8.64 -9.92
C PHE A 445 -14.13 7.55 -9.10
N LEU A 446 -14.05 6.34 -9.65
CA LEU A 446 -13.32 5.20 -9.10
C LEU A 446 -12.10 4.92 -9.96
N PHE A 447 -10.88 4.95 -9.40
CA PHE A 447 -9.66 4.66 -10.15
C PHE A 447 -8.74 3.70 -9.40
N THR A 448 -8.46 2.54 -9.99
CA THR A 448 -7.67 1.43 -9.41
C THR A 448 -8.16 0.95 -8.02
N THR A 449 -9.43 1.18 -7.69
CA THR A 449 -10.02 0.85 -6.38
C THR A 449 -11.31 0.06 -6.54
N ASN A 450 -11.55 -0.85 -5.59
CA ASN A 450 -12.78 -1.62 -5.50
C ASN A 450 -13.17 -1.72 -4.01
N PRO A 451 -13.79 -0.69 -3.40
CA PRO A 451 -14.20 -0.70 -2.00
C PRO A 451 -15.16 -1.85 -1.65
N LEU A 452 -15.96 -2.33 -2.61
CA LEU A 452 -16.92 -3.42 -2.38
C LEU A 452 -16.26 -4.79 -2.12
N VAL A 453 -14.96 -4.91 -2.41
CA VAL A 453 -14.13 -6.05 -1.99
C VAL A 453 -13.11 -5.63 -0.93
N ASN A 454 -12.50 -4.46 -1.08
CA ASN A 454 -11.31 -4.08 -0.31
C ASN A 454 -11.61 -3.42 1.04
N HIS A 455 -12.85 -3.03 1.33
CA HIS A 455 -13.21 -2.37 2.60
C HIS A 455 -14.05 -3.27 3.53
N PRO A 456 -13.85 -3.22 4.87
CA PRO A 456 -14.75 -3.81 5.87
C PRO A 456 -16.17 -3.24 5.90
N ALA A 457 -16.50 -2.28 5.03
CA ALA A 457 -17.79 -1.59 4.97
C ALA A 457 -18.47 -1.75 3.60
N LYS A 458 -18.21 -2.85 2.88
CA LYS A 458 -18.72 -3.06 1.52
C LYS A 458 -20.24 -2.90 1.42
N GLU A 459 -20.99 -3.34 2.43
CA GLU A 459 -22.45 -3.21 2.48
C GLU A 459 -22.88 -1.73 2.53
N ALA A 460 -22.22 -0.95 3.37
CA ALA A 460 -22.47 0.49 3.52
C ALA A 460 -22.00 1.27 2.29
N PHE A 461 -20.85 0.91 1.68
CA PHE A 461 -20.40 1.49 0.41
C PHE A 461 -21.38 1.17 -0.74
N ALA A 462 -21.92 -0.04 -0.82
CA ALA A 462 -22.93 -0.40 -1.81
C ALA A 462 -24.24 0.38 -1.62
N ALA A 463 -24.64 0.65 -0.38
CA ALA A 463 -25.77 1.53 -0.06
C ALA A 463 -25.47 3.01 -0.40
N ALA A 464 -24.27 3.49 -0.10
CA ALA A 464 -23.82 4.85 -0.43
C ALA A 464 -23.79 5.07 -1.95
N PHE A 465 -23.23 4.14 -2.72
CA PHE A 465 -23.18 4.21 -4.19
C PHE A 465 -24.58 4.26 -4.83
N LYS A 466 -25.60 3.65 -4.23
CA LYS A 466 -26.99 3.77 -4.70
C LYS A 466 -27.55 5.20 -4.59
N LYS A 467 -27.04 6.04 -3.68
CA LYS A 467 -27.43 7.45 -3.56
C LYS A 467 -26.72 8.39 -4.54
N ILE A 468 -25.59 7.97 -5.13
CA ILE A 468 -24.79 8.82 -6.01
C ILE A 468 -25.43 8.82 -7.42
N PRO A 469 -25.79 9.98 -7.98
CA PRO A 469 -26.46 10.06 -9.29
C PRO A 469 -25.61 9.62 -10.48
N PHE A 470 -24.28 9.78 -10.41
CA PHE A 470 -23.37 9.51 -11.51
C PHE A 470 -22.03 8.93 -11.02
N ILE A 471 -21.68 7.73 -11.47
CA ILE A 471 -20.45 7.01 -11.08
C ILE A 471 -19.68 6.65 -12.35
N VAL A 472 -18.40 7.01 -12.42
CA VAL A 472 -17.47 6.62 -13.50
C VAL A 472 -16.40 5.70 -12.92
N SER A 473 -16.22 4.51 -13.51
CA SER A 473 -15.15 3.60 -13.14
C SER A 473 -14.06 3.55 -14.21
N PHE A 474 -12.82 3.83 -13.80
CA PHE A 474 -11.60 3.70 -14.58
C PHE A 474 -10.92 2.38 -14.20
N SER A 475 -11.38 1.29 -14.82
CA SER A 475 -10.99 -0.10 -14.51
C SER A 475 -10.85 -0.94 -15.79
N PRO A 476 -9.82 -1.79 -15.92
CA PRO A 476 -9.70 -2.72 -17.03
C PRO A 476 -10.70 -3.90 -16.95
N PHE A 477 -11.45 -4.03 -15.84
CA PHE A 477 -12.34 -5.16 -15.54
C PHE A 477 -13.73 -4.71 -15.09
N LEU A 478 -14.73 -5.56 -15.32
CA LEU A 478 -16.04 -5.44 -14.66
C LEU A 478 -15.96 -6.04 -13.24
N ASP A 479 -15.27 -5.34 -12.34
CA ASP A 479 -15.23 -5.67 -10.91
C ASP A 479 -16.51 -5.24 -10.16
N GLU A 480 -16.65 -5.64 -8.90
CA GLU A 480 -17.86 -5.40 -8.08
C GLU A 480 -18.19 -3.92 -7.92
N SER A 481 -17.19 -3.03 -7.84
CA SER A 481 -17.41 -1.59 -7.75
C SER A 481 -17.68 -0.98 -9.13
N SER A 482 -17.03 -1.48 -10.19
CA SER A 482 -17.33 -1.12 -11.58
C SER A 482 -18.74 -1.53 -12.02
N ALA A 483 -19.27 -2.66 -11.53
CA ALA A 483 -20.64 -3.10 -11.79
C ALA A 483 -21.70 -2.16 -11.20
N MET A 484 -21.34 -1.34 -10.20
CA MET A 484 -22.19 -0.28 -9.67
C MET A 484 -22.11 1.03 -10.47
N ALA A 485 -21.22 1.15 -11.46
CA ALA A 485 -21.00 2.40 -12.20
C ALA A 485 -22.15 2.76 -13.16
N ASP A 486 -22.18 4.03 -13.56
CA ASP A 486 -23.00 4.57 -14.66
C ASP A 486 -22.24 4.56 -15.99
N LEU A 487 -20.91 4.66 -15.91
CA LEU A 487 -19.99 4.60 -17.04
C LEU A 487 -18.72 3.83 -16.64
N ILE A 488 -18.24 2.92 -17.49
CA ILE A 488 -16.97 2.23 -17.33
C ILE A 488 -16.05 2.63 -18.49
N LEU A 489 -14.88 3.14 -18.14
CA LEU A 489 -13.82 3.58 -19.06
C LEU A 489 -12.63 2.62 -18.91
N PRO A 490 -12.36 1.75 -19.91
CA PRO A 490 -11.34 0.72 -19.76
C PRO A 490 -9.92 1.30 -19.72
N ASP A 491 -9.28 1.18 -18.54
CA ASP A 491 -7.87 1.54 -18.33
C ASP A 491 -6.93 0.53 -19.03
N GLN A 492 -5.76 1.00 -19.44
CA GLN A 492 -4.68 0.13 -19.95
C GLN A 492 -3.95 -0.57 -18.80
N THR A 493 -3.52 -1.82 -19.02
CA THR A 493 -2.63 -2.51 -18.07
C THR A 493 -1.25 -1.85 -18.05
N TYR A 494 -0.43 -2.14 -17.04
CA TYR A 494 0.93 -1.56 -16.94
C TYR A 494 1.89 -2.02 -18.05
N LEU A 495 1.47 -2.96 -18.92
CA LEU A 495 2.22 -3.43 -20.08
C LEU A 495 1.80 -2.73 -21.40
N GLU A 496 0.70 -1.97 -21.40
CA GLU A 496 0.14 -1.31 -22.60
C GLU A 496 0.30 0.22 -22.61
N ARG A 497 0.83 0.81 -21.53
CA ARG A 497 0.84 2.27 -21.32
C ARG A 497 2.21 2.85 -20.96
N TRP A 498 2.31 4.15 -21.16
CA TRP A 498 3.26 5.02 -20.46
C TRP A 498 2.96 5.08 -18.96
N GLN A 499 4.00 4.90 -18.14
CA GLN A 499 3.90 4.95 -16.67
C GLN A 499 5.22 5.40 -16.03
N ASP A 500 5.13 6.02 -14.85
CA ASP A 500 6.26 6.23 -13.95
C ASP A 500 6.04 5.54 -12.58
N ASP A 501 7.14 5.34 -11.86
CA ASP A 501 7.08 5.05 -10.42
C ASP A 501 8.18 5.85 -9.70
N GLN A 502 7.73 6.74 -8.83
CA GLN A 502 8.57 7.50 -7.92
C GLN A 502 8.76 6.64 -6.66
N VAL A 503 9.86 5.89 -6.64
CA VAL A 503 10.09 4.76 -5.72
C VAL A 503 10.39 5.27 -4.31
N ASN A 504 9.34 5.65 -3.59
CA ASN A 504 9.46 6.36 -2.31
C ASN A 504 9.43 5.44 -1.07
N HIS A 505 10.18 4.33 -1.06
CA HIS A 505 10.14 3.35 0.05
C HIS A 505 11.50 2.75 0.45
N LEU A 506 11.89 2.98 1.71
CA LEU A 506 12.67 2.07 2.57
C LEU A 506 13.91 1.40 1.93
N ALA A 507 14.72 2.17 1.20
CA ALA A 507 15.78 1.62 0.37
C ALA A 507 17.15 2.34 0.46
N GLY A 508 17.28 3.41 1.24
CA GLY A 508 18.55 4.19 1.34
C GLY A 508 18.96 4.93 0.06
N PHE A 509 18.12 4.95 -0.98
CA PHE A 509 18.37 5.65 -2.25
C PHE A 509 17.09 6.29 -2.79
N THR A 510 17.23 7.24 -3.72
CA THR A 510 16.09 7.79 -4.49
C THR A 510 16.07 7.15 -5.89
N CYS A 511 14.89 6.89 -6.46
CA CYS A 511 14.80 6.31 -7.80
C CYS A 511 13.51 6.74 -8.51
N PHE A 512 13.67 7.15 -9.77
CA PHE A 512 12.59 7.43 -10.71
C PHE A 512 12.62 6.35 -11.79
N SER A 513 11.56 5.55 -11.88
CA SER A 513 11.39 4.54 -12.92
C SER A 513 10.47 5.05 -14.01
N VAL A 514 10.75 4.72 -15.27
CA VAL A 514 9.86 4.93 -16.41
C VAL A 514 9.57 3.61 -17.11
N GLY A 515 8.32 3.41 -17.52
CA GLY A 515 7.90 2.29 -18.34
C GLY A 515 7.20 2.78 -19.60
N ARG A 516 7.65 2.30 -20.74
CA ARG A 516 6.96 2.47 -22.04
C ARG A 516 6.01 1.30 -22.31
N PRO A 517 5.00 1.44 -23.20
CA PRO A 517 4.21 0.31 -23.66
C PRO A 517 5.10 -0.84 -24.16
N ALA A 518 4.88 -2.04 -23.65
CA ALA A 518 5.48 -3.28 -24.13
C ALA A 518 4.58 -4.03 -25.12
N SER A 519 3.26 -3.78 -25.05
CA SER A 519 2.30 -4.21 -26.07
C SER A 519 1.53 -2.99 -26.61
N LYS A 520 1.00 -3.13 -27.83
CA LYS A 520 -0.09 -2.26 -28.29
C LYS A 520 -1.35 -2.58 -27.46
N PRO A 521 -2.26 -1.63 -27.21
CA PRO A 521 -3.49 -1.92 -26.46
C PRO A 521 -4.29 -3.05 -27.11
N LEU A 522 -4.58 -4.13 -26.37
CA LEU A 522 -5.25 -5.32 -26.89
C LEU A 522 -6.78 -5.16 -27.03
N ASN A 523 -7.30 -4.05 -26.54
CA ASN A 523 -8.71 -3.66 -26.52
C ASN A 523 -8.80 -2.17 -26.88
N GLN A 524 -10.02 -1.62 -27.01
CA GLN A 524 -10.24 -0.17 -27.06
C GLN A 524 -10.05 0.49 -25.66
N ALA A 525 -9.01 0.07 -24.93
CA ALA A 525 -8.62 0.59 -23.64
C ALA A 525 -7.68 1.79 -23.82
N ARG A 526 -7.85 2.83 -23.01
CA ARG A 526 -7.00 4.03 -23.00
C ARG A 526 -6.36 4.20 -21.64
N ASN A 527 -5.13 4.69 -21.61
CA ASN A 527 -4.47 5.03 -20.36
C ASN A 527 -5.25 6.17 -19.65
N THR A 528 -5.64 5.94 -18.40
CA THR A 528 -6.50 6.87 -17.66
C THR A 528 -5.92 8.28 -17.52
N THR A 529 -4.58 8.45 -17.49
CA THR A 529 -3.99 9.80 -17.45
C THR A 529 -4.16 10.57 -18.75
N ASP A 530 -4.12 9.91 -19.91
CA ASP A 530 -4.43 10.53 -21.20
C ASP A 530 -5.92 10.87 -21.35
N VAL A 531 -6.80 10.02 -20.79
CA VAL A 531 -8.24 10.29 -20.68
C VAL A 531 -8.51 11.49 -19.76
N LEU A 532 -7.76 11.63 -18.66
CA LEU A 532 -7.88 12.74 -17.71
C LEU A 532 -7.36 14.06 -18.29
N LEU A 533 -6.27 14.03 -19.06
CA LEU A 533 -5.78 15.19 -19.80
C LEU A 533 -6.83 15.68 -20.82
N GLN A 534 -7.36 14.76 -21.64
CA GLN A 534 -8.41 15.11 -22.60
C GLN A 534 -9.67 15.67 -21.91
N LEU A 535 -10.12 15.06 -20.81
CA LEU A 535 -11.26 15.56 -20.02
C LEU A 535 -10.99 16.97 -19.48
N ALA A 536 -9.78 17.25 -18.98
CA ALA A 536 -9.41 18.58 -18.50
C ALA A 536 -9.39 19.63 -19.62
N HIS A 537 -8.95 19.26 -20.84
CA HIS A 537 -9.04 20.11 -22.03
C HIS A 537 -10.50 20.34 -22.46
N SER A 538 -11.33 19.30 -22.50
CA SER A 538 -12.74 19.37 -22.87
C SER A 538 -13.59 20.21 -21.90
N LEU A 539 -13.20 20.28 -20.62
CA LEU A 539 -13.81 21.18 -19.63
C LEU A 539 -13.46 22.67 -19.83
N GLY A 540 -12.42 22.97 -20.63
CA GLY A 540 -12.05 24.34 -20.99
C GLY A 540 -11.69 25.23 -19.79
N GLY A 541 -11.81 26.55 -20.00
CA GLY A 541 -11.68 27.57 -18.95
C GLY A 541 -10.37 27.48 -18.16
N ALA A 542 -10.45 27.70 -16.84
CA ALA A 542 -9.31 27.54 -15.95
C ALA A 542 -8.87 26.08 -15.78
N VAL A 543 -9.77 25.09 -15.98
CA VAL A 543 -9.40 23.67 -15.86
C VAL A 543 -8.38 23.30 -16.94
N ALA A 544 -8.68 23.58 -18.21
CA ALA A 544 -7.78 23.30 -19.34
C ALA A 544 -6.44 24.02 -19.21
N LYS A 545 -6.43 25.28 -18.75
CA LYS A 545 -5.19 26.06 -18.53
C LYS A 545 -4.19 25.40 -17.59
N ASN A 546 -4.64 24.53 -16.68
CA ASN A 546 -3.77 23.84 -15.74
C ASN A 546 -3.04 22.61 -16.33
N PHE A 547 -3.37 22.18 -17.55
CA PHE A 547 -2.83 20.96 -18.18
C PHE A 547 -2.23 21.25 -19.55
N HIS A 548 -0.94 21.53 -19.58
CA HIS A 548 -0.24 21.97 -20.80
C HIS A 548 0.14 20.82 -21.75
N TRP A 549 0.14 19.59 -21.24
CA TRP A 549 0.60 18.38 -21.95
C TRP A 549 -0.56 17.74 -22.73
N LYS A 550 -0.29 17.31 -23.97
CA LYS A 550 -1.23 16.63 -24.88
C LYS A 550 -1.44 15.17 -24.48
N ASN A 551 -0.42 14.55 -23.88
CA ASN A 551 -0.44 13.16 -23.44
C ASN A 551 0.48 12.97 -22.21
N PHE A 552 0.45 11.77 -21.63
CA PHE A 552 1.20 11.44 -20.43
C PHE A 552 2.72 11.32 -20.69
N GLU A 553 3.14 10.90 -21.89
CA GLU A 553 4.56 10.85 -22.28
C GLU A 553 5.21 12.24 -22.23
N GLU A 554 4.52 13.27 -22.73
CA GLU A 554 4.97 14.66 -22.73
C GLU A 554 5.08 15.20 -21.29
N LEU A 555 4.22 14.78 -20.37
CA LEU A 555 4.36 15.07 -18.93
C LEU A 555 5.56 14.33 -18.31
N LEU A 556 5.76 13.05 -18.60
CA LEU A 556 6.89 12.28 -18.08
C LEU A 556 8.22 12.85 -18.58
N ARG A 557 8.30 13.25 -19.85
CA ARG A 557 9.48 13.89 -20.46
C ARG A 557 9.68 15.31 -19.91
N ALA A 558 8.63 16.10 -19.69
CA ALA A 558 8.77 17.39 -19.02
C ALA A 558 9.29 17.22 -17.57
N GLY A 559 8.76 16.24 -16.83
CA GLY A 559 9.19 15.92 -15.46
C GLY A 559 10.64 15.45 -15.34
N ALA A 560 11.06 14.55 -16.25
CA ALA A 560 12.40 13.97 -16.24
C ALA A 560 13.51 14.97 -16.63
N GLU A 561 13.18 16.13 -17.20
CA GLU A 561 14.15 17.21 -17.50
C GLU A 561 14.85 17.73 -16.22
N GLY A 562 14.15 17.71 -15.08
CA GLY A 562 14.75 18.04 -13.78
C GLY A 562 15.87 17.09 -13.38
N LEU A 563 15.74 15.79 -13.68
CA LEU A 563 16.74 14.77 -13.32
C LEU A 563 18.07 15.02 -14.03
N PHE A 564 18.00 15.47 -15.29
CA PHE A 564 19.15 15.87 -16.08
C PHE A 564 19.74 17.20 -15.56
N LYS A 565 18.91 18.23 -15.38
CA LYS A 565 19.33 19.55 -14.88
C LYS A 565 19.90 19.54 -13.46
N ALA A 566 19.53 18.56 -12.64
CA ALA A 566 20.00 18.41 -11.28
C ALA A 566 21.48 18.05 -11.16
N ASN A 567 22.12 17.56 -12.24
CA ASN A 567 23.50 17.08 -12.28
C ASN A 567 23.84 16.10 -11.13
N ARG A 568 22.87 15.32 -10.67
CA ARG A 568 23.04 14.24 -9.69
C ARG A 568 22.22 13.02 -10.04
N GLY A 569 22.57 11.89 -9.43
CA GLY A 569 22.09 10.55 -9.79
C GLY A 569 22.45 10.14 -11.22
N TYR A 570 22.26 8.87 -11.54
CA TYR A 570 22.59 8.33 -12.86
C TYR A 570 21.42 7.56 -13.44
N VAL A 571 21.35 7.48 -14.78
CA VAL A 571 20.56 6.42 -15.42
C VAL A 571 21.20 5.09 -15.07
N VAL A 572 20.41 4.11 -14.63
CA VAL A 572 20.91 2.84 -14.07
C VAL A 572 21.87 2.12 -15.03
N SER A 573 22.92 1.49 -14.51
CA SER A 573 23.98 0.88 -15.33
C SER A 573 24.51 -0.41 -14.67
N VAL A 574 25.51 -1.05 -15.30
CA VAL A 574 26.09 -2.28 -14.76
C VAL A 574 26.93 -1.98 -13.51
N HIS A 575 26.88 -2.86 -12.51
CA HIS A 575 27.35 -2.54 -11.16
C HIS A 575 28.81 -2.05 -11.06
N ALA A 576 29.71 -2.56 -11.91
CA ALA A 576 31.09 -2.08 -11.98
C ALA A 576 31.21 -0.60 -12.40
N GLN A 577 30.37 -0.13 -13.33
CA GLN A 577 30.33 1.28 -13.74
C GLN A 577 29.76 2.16 -12.63
N GLU A 578 28.71 1.70 -11.93
CA GLU A 578 28.17 2.40 -10.76
C GLU A 578 29.20 2.54 -9.63
N ALA A 579 29.94 1.46 -9.35
CA ALA A 579 30.99 1.44 -8.34
C ALA A 579 32.13 2.40 -8.68
N LEU A 580 32.59 2.41 -9.93
CA LEU A 580 33.62 3.33 -10.39
C LEU A 580 33.17 4.80 -10.29
N ARG A 581 31.96 5.14 -10.75
CA ARG A 581 31.39 6.50 -10.62
C ARG A 581 31.31 6.96 -9.17
N LYS A 582 30.84 6.10 -8.26
CA LYS A 582 30.81 6.37 -6.81
C LYS A 582 32.20 6.65 -6.21
N VAL A 583 33.28 6.08 -6.75
CA VAL A 583 34.64 6.37 -6.29
C VAL A 583 35.12 7.71 -6.83
N LEU A 584 34.97 7.94 -8.14
CA LEU A 584 35.37 9.19 -8.81
C LEU A 584 34.71 10.42 -8.18
N GLU A 585 33.41 10.36 -7.89
CA GLU A 585 32.70 11.48 -7.28
C GLU A 585 32.92 11.64 -5.77
N ARG A 586 33.26 10.59 -5.04
CA ARG A 586 33.82 10.74 -3.68
C ARG A 586 35.17 11.47 -3.69
N GLN A 587 35.83 11.54 -4.83
CA GLN A 587 37.04 12.32 -5.10
C GLN A 587 36.74 13.66 -5.83
N GLY A 588 35.47 14.03 -6.03
CA GLY A 588 35.04 15.27 -6.68
C GLY A 588 34.95 15.23 -8.21
N TYR A 589 35.25 14.12 -8.86
CA TYR A 589 35.22 13.98 -10.32
C TYR A 589 33.85 13.48 -10.84
N TRP A 590 32.90 14.39 -11.06
CA TRP A 590 31.70 14.11 -11.88
C TRP A 590 32.00 14.31 -13.37
N HIS A 591 31.31 13.54 -14.22
CA HIS A 591 31.32 13.69 -15.69
C HIS A 591 29.92 13.38 -16.23
N PRO A 592 29.30 14.23 -17.08
CA PRO A 592 27.98 13.96 -17.65
C PRO A 592 27.97 12.67 -18.47
N GLU A 593 27.02 11.77 -18.21
CA GLU A 593 26.87 10.53 -18.99
C GLU A 593 26.28 10.77 -20.40
N PHE A 594 25.52 11.85 -20.55
CA PHE A 594 24.79 12.18 -21.77
C PHE A 594 25.13 13.62 -22.20
N PRO A 595 25.34 13.89 -23.50
CA PRO A 595 25.70 15.23 -23.99
C PRO A 595 24.53 16.22 -23.92
N ASP A 596 23.31 15.73 -24.00
CA ASP A 596 22.08 16.52 -24.05
C ASP A 596 20.90 15.76 -23.42
N TYR A 597 19.76 16.46 -23.28
CA TYR A 597 18.58 15.92 -22.63
C TYR A 597 17.87 14.81 -23.44
N ASP A 598 17.96 14.81 -24.77
CA ASP A 598 17.29 13.82 -25.61
C ASP A 598 18.06 12.49 -25.62
N ALA A 599 19.39 12.56 -25.59
CA ALA A 599 20.26 11.43 -25.30
C ALA A 599 20.00 10.85 -23.89
N PHE A 600 19.84 11.71 -22.87
CA PHE A 600 19.45 11.29 -21.52
C PHE A 600 18.07 10.60 -21.50
N TRP A 601 17.05 11.20 -22.13
CA TRP A 601 15.70 10.65 -22.20
C TRP A 601 15.70 9.29 -22.91
N LYS A 602 16.41 9.17 -24.04
CA LYS A 602 16.61 7.89 -24.74
C LYS A 602 17.25 6.84 -23.84
N GLY A 603 18.37 7.17 -23.17
CA GLY A 603 19.03 6.27 -22.24
C GLY A 603 18.14 5.84 -21.06
N LEU A 604 17.34 6.77 -20.54
CA LEU A 604 16.36 6.52 -19.48
C LEU A 604 15.25 5.55 -19.93
N LEU A 605 14.80 5.64 -21.19
CA LEU A 605 13.85 4.69 -21.78
C LEU A 605 14.46 3.31 -22.09
N GLU A 606 15.73 3.27 -22.50
CA GLU A 606 16.44 2.02 -22.82
C GLU A 606 16.84 1.23 -21.57
N ARG A 607 17.07 1.91 -20.43
CA ARG A 607 17.51 1.27 -19.16
C ARG A 607 16.43 1.24 -18.08
N GLY A 608 15.36 2.04 -18.22
CA GLY A 608 14.12 1.99 -17.44
C GLY A 608 14.10 2.76 -16.12
N ALA A 609 15.23 3.31 -15.64
CA ALA A 609 15.25 4.11 -14.42
C ALA A 609 16.47 5.05 -14.31
N TRP A 610 16.27 6.12 -13.55
CA TRP A 610 17.31 6.94 -12.93
C TRP A 610 17.33 6.66 -11.43
N TRP A 611 18.51 6.72 -10.80
CA TRP A 611 18.65 6.60 -9.35
C TRP A 611 19.78 7.46 -8.80
N ASP A 612 19.57 7.99 -7.59
CA ASP A 612 20.61 8.62 -6.79
C ASP A 612 20.97 7.71 -5.60
N PRO A 613 22.15 7.04 -5.65
CA PRO A 613 22.63 6.17 -4.60
C PRO A 613 23.55 6.87 -3.59
N THR A 614 23.75 8.19 -3.71
CA THR A 614 24.52 8.99 -2.74
C THR A 614 23.64 9.54 -1.62
N GLY A 615 22.32 9.54 -1.83
CA GLY A 615 21.33 9.64 -0.75
C GLY A 615 21.50 10.88 0.14
N LEU A 616 21.83 12.04 -0.46
CA LEU A 616 22.10 13.35 0.16
C LEU A 616 22.24 13.29 1.69
N PRO A 617 23.45 13.29 2.28
CA PRO A 617 23.66 13.01 3.69
C PRO A 617 22.90 13.99 4.60
N LEU A 618 21.69 13.58 4.99
CA LEU A 618 20.80 14.37 5.83
C LEU A 618 21.37 14.38 7.24
N SER A 619 22.03 15.49 7.59
CA SER A 619 22.46 15.77 8.95
C SER A 619 21.32 15.47 9.93
N ARG A 620 21.65 14.95 11.13
CA ARG A 620 20.65 14.57 12.14
C ARG A 620 19.62 15.68 12.43
N ARG A 621 20.01 16.96 12.30
CA ARG A 621 19.12 18.14 12.35
C ARG A 621 17.99 18.12 11.31
N ALA A 622 18.26 17.68 10.08
CA ALA A 622 17.25 17.55 9.03
C ALA A 622 16.24 16.40 9.30
N LEU A 623 16.56 15.50 10.24
CA LEU A 623 15.67 14.42 10.68
C LEU A 623 14.94 14.75 12.00
N LEU A 624 15.19 15.90 12.60
CA LEU A 624 14.60 16.34 13.88
C LEU A 624 14.01 17.75 13.72
N GLN A 625 12.85 17.81 13.05
CA GLN A 625 12.13 19.04 12.67
C GLN A 625 10.94 19.35 13.59
N THR A 626 10.96 18.86 14.84
CA THR A 626 9.93 19.15 15.85
C THR A 626 10.02 20.59 16.37
N ALA A 627 9.07 21.01 17.21
CA ALA A 627 9.13 22.33 17.84
C ALA A 627 10.36 22.51 18.76
N SER A 628 10.82 21.42 19.39
CA SER A 628 12.06 21.39 20.17
C SER A 628 13.35 21.20 19.35
N GLY A 629 13.26 20.92 18.04
CA GLY A 629 14.42 20.55 17.21
C GLY A 629 15.08 19.22 17.62
N LYS A 630 14.34 18.38 18.35
CA LYS A 630 14.78 17.12 18.97
C LYS A 630 13.77 15.99 18.71
N PHE A 631 14.12 14.75 19.04
CA PHE A 631 13.17 13.65 19.09
C PHE A 631 12.25 13.84 20.31
N GLU A 632 10.96 14.02 20.08
CA GLU A 632 9.97 14.28 21.13
C GLU A 632 9.32 12.98 21.60
N PHE A 633 9.74 12.50 22.78
CA PHE A 633 9.00 11.47 23.53
C PHE A 633 7.68 12.04 24.04
N TYR A 634 7.69 13.27 24.53
CA TYR A 634 6.50 14.06 24.83
C TYR A 634 6.17 14.92 23.60
N SER A 635 5.18 14.53 22.80
CA SER A 635 4.87 15.23 21.55
C SER A 635 4.17 16.56 21.82
N THR A 636 4.94 17.64 21.76
CA THR A 636 4.42 19.01 21.83
C THR A 636 3.44 19.28 20.68
N ARG A 637 3.67 18.65 19.53
CA ARG A 637 2.79 18.75 18.37
C ARG A 637 1.44 18.06 18.59
N LEU A 638 1.41 16.88 19.21
CA LEU A 638 0.15 16.22 19.58
C LEU A 638 -0.66 17.07 20.58
N LYS A 639 0.04 17.68 21.55
CA LYS A 639 -0.58 18.64 22.48
C LYS A 639 -1.21 19.83 21.77
N GLN A 640 -0.48 20.50 20.87
CA GLN A 640 -1.02 21.60 20.06
C GLN A 640 -2.29 21.20 19.30
N ILE A 641 -2.34 20.00 18.71
CA ILE A 641 -3.49 19.54 17.93
C ILE A 641 -4.71 19.31 18.84
N LEU A 642 -4.53 18.66 19.98
CA LEU A 642 -5.61 18.42 20.93
C LEU A 642 -6.10 19.73 21.58
N ASP A 643 -5.22 20.71 21.81
CA ASP A 643 -5.54 22.06 22.29
C ASP A 643 -6.21 22.96 21.23
N GLN A 644 -5.91 22.76 19.94
CA GLN A 644 -6.57 23.48 18.84
C GLN A 644 -7.88 22.79 18.38
N SER A 645 -8.04 21.50 18.64
CA SER A 645 -9.25 20.77 18.34
C SER A 645 -10.39 21.18 19.26
N SER A 646 -11.61 21.28 18.71
CA SER A 646 -12.85 21.37 19.50
C SER A 646 -13.28 20.03 20.11
N ALA A 647 -12.30 19.17 20.45
CA ALA A 647 -12.53 17.96 21.22
C ALA A 647 -12.96 18.37 22.64
N SER A 648 -14.18 18.01 23.01
CA SER A 648 -14.73 18.34 24.32
C SER A 648 -13.89 17.74 25.45
N GLU A 649 -13.99 18.31 26.64
CA GLU A 649 -13.38 17.76 27.86
C GLU A 649 -13.77 16.28 28.06
N ALA A 650 -15.03 15.92 27.74
CA ALA A 650 -15.51 14.55 27.73
C ALA A 650 -14.77 13.63 26.74
N ALA A 651 -14.32 14.14 25.59
CA ALA A 651 -13.51 13.37 24.64
C ALA A 651 -12.08 13.14 25.18
N ARG A 652 -11.42 14.15 25.75
CA ARG A 652 -10.13 13.98 26.44
C ARG A 652 -10.25 12.98 27.59
N LYS A 653 -11.28 13.14 28.43
CA LYS A 653 -11.59 12.24 29.54
C LYS A 653 -11.84 10.80 29.05
N SER A 654 -12.53 10.62 27.92
CA SER A 654 -12.76 9.30 27.31
C SER A 654 -11.49 8.65 26.74
N MET A 655 -10.49 9.44 26.31
CA MET A 655 -9.16 8.90 25.98
C MET A 655 -8.40 8.50 27.24
N LEU A 656 -8.48 9.32 28.28
CA LEU A 656 -7.80 9.12 29.57
C LEU A 656 -8.33 7.94 30.39
N THR A 657 -9.65 7.69 30.45
CA THR A 657 -10.24 6.58 31.25
C THR A 657 -9.69 5.20 30.90
N LYS A 658 -9.09 5.04 29.71
CA LYS A 658 -8.33 3.85 29.31
C LYS A 658 -7.18 3.49 30.27
N PHE A 659 -6.67 4.45 31.04
CA PHE A 659 -5.51 4.32 31.93
C PHE A 659 -5.84 4.24 33.42
N GLY A 660 -7.09 4.47 33.84
CA GLY A 660 -7.50 4.41 35.25
C GLY A 660 -8.55 5.45 35.62
N SER A 661 -8.74 5.65 36.93
CA SER A 661 -9.68 6.64 37.48
C SER A 661 -9.15 8.08 37.41
N GLU A 662 -7.87 8.29 37.76
CA GLU A 662 -7.21 9.60 37.84
C GLU A 662 -5.82 9.61 37.15
N PRO A 663 -5.77 9.43 35.82
CA PRO A 663 -4.52 9.50 35.06
C PRO A 663 -4.04 10.95 34.84
N SER A 664 -2.73 11.16 34.71
CA SER A 664 -2.17 12.44 34.23
C SER A 664 -2.59 12.71 32.78
N GLU A 665 -2.86 13.99 32.45
CA GLU A 665 -3.11 14.42 31.08
C GLU A 665 -1.90 14.17 30.15
N ASP A 666 -0.68 14.12 30.71
CA ASP A 666 0.56 13.84 29.95
C ASP A 666 0.53 12.52 29.18
N LEU A 667 -0.29 11.55 29.62
CA LEU A 667 -0.48 10.28 28.91
C LEU A 667 -1.13 10.45 27.52
N LEU A 668 -1.75 11.60 27.22
CA LEU A 668 -2.24 11.94 25.89
C LEU A 668 -1.12 12.34 24.92
N TYR A 669 0.04 12.78 25.44
CA TYR A 669 1.14 13.39 24.68
C TYR A 669 2.40 12.50 24.65
N LEU A 670 2.53 11.61 25.64
CA LEU A 670 3.50 10.52 25.70
C LEU A 670 3.06 9.29 24.88
N PRO A 671 3.98 8.35 24.54
CA PRO A 671 3.70 7.09 23.86
C PRO A 671 3.04 6.03 24.78
N ALA A 672 2.03 6.42 25.58
CA ALA A 672 1.39 5.54 26.55
C ALA A 672 0.38 4.57 25.89
N VAL A 673 0.45 3.28 26.22
CA VAL A 673 -0.44 2.24 25.69
C VAL A 673 -1.09 1.47 26.84
N ALA A 674 -2.40 1.64 27.01
CA ALA A 674 -3.14 1.11 28.16
C ALA A 674 -2.91 -0.40 28.39
N LEU A 675 -2.53 -0.77 29.62
CA LEU A 675 -2.23 -2.13 30.06
C LEU A 675 -3.51 -2.97 30.20
N ARG A 676 -4.08 -3.38 29.07
CA ARG A 676 -5.27 -4.22 29.02
C ARG A 676 -4.87 -5.69 28.98
N SER A 677 -5.36 -6.48 29.95
CA SER A 677 -5.37 -7.93 29.80
C SER A 677 -6.27 -8.32 28.63
N ALA A 678 -5.89 -9.38 27.91
CA ALA A 678 -6.59 -9.84 26.72
C ALA A 678 -7.93 -10.52 27.08
N LYS A 679 -8.93 -9.74 27.48
CA LYS A 679 -10.29 -10.19 27.79
C LYS A 679 -10.85 -11.02 26.63
N LYS A 680 -11.44 -12.18 26.94
CA LYS A 680 -12.28 -12.93 26.01
C LYS A 680 -13.60 -12.17 25.85
N VAL A 681 -14.19 -12.23 24.67
CA VAL A 681 -15.55 -11.72 24.44
C VAL A 681 -16.51 -12.90 24.53
N ASP A 682 -17.61 -12.73 25.25
CA ASP A 682 -18.57 -13.81 25.44
C ASP A 682 -19.17 -14.24 24.10
N GLY A 683 -19.24 -15.55 23.87
CA GLY A 683 -19.60 -16.15 22.59
C GLY A 683 -18.51 -16.12 21.50
N PHE A 684 -17.44 -15.32 21.65
CA PHE A 684 -16.36 -15.14 20.65
C PHE A 684 -14.96 -15.31 21.30
N PRO A 685 -14.57 -16.56 21.62
CA PRO A 685 -13.39 -16.85 22.44
C PRO A 685 -12.04 -16.82 21.69
N LEU A 686 -12.04 -16.59 20.38
CA LEU A 686 -10.85 -16.57 19.51
C LEU A 686 -10.65 -15.18 18.89
N ARG A 687 -9.44 -14.90 18.39
CA ARG A 687 -9.07 -13.62 17.77
C ARG A 687 -8.64 -13.81 16.32
N LEU A 688 -9.18 -13.00 15.43
CA LEU A 688 -8.78 -12.96 14.03
C LEU A 688 -7.50 -12.13 13.85
N ASN A 689 -6.51 -12.73 13.19
CA ASN A 689 -5.36 -12.05 12.60
C ASN A 689 -5.45 -12.16 11.06
N THR A 690 -5.34 -11.05 10.34
CA THR A 690 -5.37 -11.08 8.87
C THR A 690 -3.98 -10.84 8.29
N TYR A 691 -3.67 -11.51 7.18
CA TYR A 691 -2.37 -11.43 6.52
C TYR A 691 -2.53 -11.49 5.00
N ARG A 692 -1.45 -11.26 4.23
CA ARG A 692 -1.44 -11.39 2.77
C ARG A 692 -0.31 -12.32 2.35
N LEU A 693 -0.49 -13.01 1.24
CA LEU A 693 0.50 -13.94 0.68
C LEU A 693 1.43 -13.24 -0.32
N MET A 694 2.64 -13.76 -0.49
CA MET A 694 3.58 -13.34 -1.56
C MET A 694 2.95 -13.45 -2.96
N SER A 695 2.10 -14.45 -3.19
CA SER A 695 1.40 -14.70 -4.45
C SER A 695 0.09 -13.91 -4.62
N ARG A 696 -0.22 -12.91 -3.78
CA ARG A 696 -1.42 -12.05 -3.96
C ARG A 696 -1.02 -10.59 -4.26
N PRO A 697 -1.54 -9.98 -5.35
CA PRO A 697 -1.45 -8.55 -5.59
C PRO A 697 -2.09 -7.73 -4.48
N MET A 698 -1.82 -6.42 -4.44
CA MET A 698 -2.65 -5.53 -3.62
C MET A 698 -4.01 -5.31 -4.28
N GLY A 699 -5.08 -5.70 -3.58
CA GLY A 699 -6.46 -5.38 -3.94
C GLY A 699 -7.17 -6.37 -4.87
N GLY A 700 -6.60 -7.55 -5.13
CA GLY A 700 -7.18 -8.54 -6.04
C GLY A 700 -6.33 -9.79 -6.25
N GLY A 701 -6.41 -10.37 -7.45
CA GLY A 701 -5.67 -11.58 -7.86
C GLY A 701 -6.53 -12.82 -8.12
N LYS A 702 -7.85 -12.78 -7.89
CA LYS A 702 -8.77 -13.90 -8.17
C LYS A 702 -8.90 -14.24 -9.66
N ASN A 703 -8.50 -13.34 -10.55
CA ASN A 703 -8.45 -13.54 -12.01
C ASN A 703 -7.06 -13.90 -12.54
N GLN A 704 -6.11 -14.29 -11.68
CA GLN A 704 -4.76 -14.69 -12.07
C GLN A 704 -4.49 -16.16 -11.68
N PRO A 705 -4.93 -17.14 -12.48
CA PRO A 705 -4.80 -18.58 -12.19
C PRO A 705 -3.42 -19.04 -11.74
N TRP A 706 -2.32 -18.59 -12.37
CA TRP A 706 -0.97 -19.01 -11.99
C TRP A 706 -0.63 -18.54 -10.58
N LEU A 707 -1.13 -17.36 -10.17
CA LEU A 707 -0.96 -16.86 -8.82
C LEU A 707 -1.83 -17.63 -7.82
N LEU A 708 -3.07 -18.00 -8.19
CA LEU A 708 -3.96 -18.82 -7.35
C LEU A 708 -3.39 -20.21 -7.09
N GLU A 709 -2.76 -20.79 -8.11
CA GLU A 709 -2.09 -22.09 -8.09
C GLU A 709 -0.85 -22.11 -7.18
N GLN A 710 -0.08 -21.01 -7.09
CA GLN A 710 1.03 -20.89 -6.14
C GLN A 710 0.54 -21.02 -4.68
N PRO A 711 0.88 -22.11 -3.96
CA PRO A 711 0.31 -22.38 -2.66
C PRO A 711 0.95 -21.53 -1.57
N ALA A 712 0.24 -21.38 -0.45
CA ALA A 712 0.84 -21.08 0.84
C ALA A 712 1.72 -22.26 1.26
N VAL A 713 3.02 -22.19 0.93
CA VAL A 713 3.98 -23.31 0.97
C VAL A 713 4.00 -24.05 2.32
N HIS A 714 3.80 -23.35 3.44
CA HIS A 714 3.78 -23.93 4.79
C HIS A 714 2.50 -24.72 5.14
N LEU A 715 1.49 -24.74 4.25
CA LEU A 715 0.21 -25.46 4.40
C LEU A 715 -0.23 -26.22 3.14
N GLN A 716 0.49 -26.06 2.02
CA GLN A 716 0.09 -26.58 0.70
C GLN A 716 -1.34 -26.13 0.30
N ALA A 717 -1.76 -24.93 0.74
CA ALA A 717 -3.09 -24.38 0.48
C ALA A 717 -3.08 -23.45 -0.74
N SER A 718 -3.91 -23.75 -1.74
CA SER A 718 -4.12 -22.97 -2.96
C SER A 718 -5.61 -23.01 -3.36
N TRP A 719 -5.98 -22.20 -4.36
CA TRP A 719 -7.34 -22.10 -4.94
C TRP A 719 -8.48 -21.67 -4.01
N GLU A 720 -8.81 -22.42 -2.96
CA GLU A 720 -9.94 -22.14 -2.05
C GLU A 720 -9.54 -21.27 -0.84
N GLY A 721 -10.52 -20.66 -0.17
CA GLY A 721 -10.30 -19.88 1.06
C GLY A 721 -10.19 -20.76 2.31
N TRP A 722 -9.17 -20.50 3.14
CA TRP A 722 -8.92 -21.23 4.40
C TRP A 722 -8.84 -20.32 5.63
N VAL A 723 -8.97 -20.93 6.81
CA VAL A 723 -8.63 -20.38 8.12
C VAL A 723 -7.63 -21.31 8.79
N GLU A 724 -6.53 -20.75 9.29
CA GLU A 724 -5.53 -21.49 10.06
C GLU A 724 -5.93 -21.56 11.53
N ILE A 725 -5.97 -22.77 12.08
CA ILE A 725 -6.43 -23.08 13.44
C ILE A 725 -5.34 -23.88 14.15
N HIS A 726 -5.03 -23.54 15.40
CA HIS A 726 -4.08 -24.32 16.20
C HIS A 726 -4.63 -25.73 16.51
N PRO A 727 -3.86 -26.83 16.37
CA PRO A 727 -4.39 -28.20 16.47
C PRO A 727 -5.15 -28.53 17.77
N ARG A 728 -4.72 -28.00 18.94
CA ARG A 728 -5.46 -28.19 20.21
C ARG A 728 -6.87 -27.56 20.16
N THR A 729 -6.98 -26.40 19.52
CA THR A 729 -8.23 -25.64 19.38
C THR A 729 -9.19 -26.32 18.41
N ALA A 730 -8.66 -26.86 17.31
CA ALA A 730 -9.42 -27.70 16.39
C ALA A 730 -9.93 -28.99 17.08
N ALA A 731 -9.05 -29.67 17.84
CA ALA A 731 -9.43 -30.87 18.60
C ALA A 731 -10.53 -30.59 19.63
N SER A 732 -10.45 -29.49 20.39
CA SER A 732 -11.50 -29.09 21.35
C SER A 732 -12.84 -28.69 20.69
N LEU A 733 -12.86 -28.48 19.38
CA LEU A 733 -14.04 -28.14 18.59
C LEU A 733 -14.50 -29.28 17.65
N GLY A 734 -13.84 -30.45 17.70
CA GLY A 734 -14.13 -31.58 16.82
C GLY A 734 -13.79 -31.36 15.33
N ILE A 735 -12.93 -30.40 15.02
CA ILE A 735 -12.56 -29.97 13.67
C ILE A 735 -11.31 -30.74 13.20
N LYS A 736 -11.32 -31.22 11.96
CA LYS A 736 -10.19 -31.90 11.30
C LYS A 736 -9.57 -31.04 10.19
N GLU A 737 -8.40 -31.43 9.71
CA GLU A 737 -7.78 -30.86 8.51
C GLU A 737 -8.74 -30.98 7.30
N ASN A 738 -8.86 -29.90 6.51
CA ASN A 738 -9.77 -29.75 5.37
C ASN A 738 -11.29 -29.81 5.66
N ASP A 739 -11.73 -29.90 6.93
CA ASP A 739 -13.14 -29.69 7.27
C ASP A 739 -13.61 -28.31 6.77
N SER A 740 -14.84 -28.23 6.30
CA SER A 740 -15.50 -26.93 6.14
C SER A 740 -15.90 -26.39 7.52
N VAL A 741 -15.60 -25.12 7.77
CA VAL A 741 -15.89 -24.43 9.02
C VAL A 741 -16.53 -23.06 8.78
N TRP A 742 -17.43 -22.66 9.67
CA TRP A 742 -17.92 -21.29 9.77
C TRP A 742 -17.01 -20.57 10.75
N VAL A 743 -16.40 -19.49 10.29
CA VAL A 743 -15.85 -18.45 11.17
C VAL A 743 -16.93 -17.39 11.31
N GLU A 744 -17.27 -16.99 12.54
CA GLU A 744 -18.36 -16.05 12.83
C GLU A 744 -17.87 -14.94 13.78
N SER A 745 -18.29 -13.70 13.54
CA SER A 745 -18.08 -12.51 14.39
C SER A 745 -19.42 -11.81 14.68
N ASN A 746 -19.40 -10.70 15.41
CA ASN A 746 -20.58 -9.82 15.58
C ASN A 746 -21.10 -9.22 14.25
N LYS A 747 -20.26 -9.10 13.21
CA LYS A 747 -20.68 -8.57 11.90
C LYS A 747 -21.38 -9.63 11.04
N GLY A 748 -20.86 -10.85 11.02
CA GLY A 748 -21.26 -11.85 10.03
C GLY A 748 -20.47 -13.14 10.12
N ARG A 749 -20.54 -13.96 9.06
CA ARG A 749 -19.85 -15.25 8.99
C ARG A 749 -19.34 -15.59 7.59
N VAL A 750 -18.26 -16.36 7.54
CA VAL A 750 -17.64 -16.87 6.31
C VAL A 750 -17.46 -18.39 6.41
N LYS A 751 -17.66 -19.11 5.29
CA LYS A 751 -17.35 -20.54 5.17
C LYS A 751 -15.97 -20.70 4.53
N LEU A 752 -15.08 -21.41 5.20
CA LEU A 752 -13.67 -21.60 4.84
C LEU A 752 -13.24 -23.05 5.14
N ARG A 753 -12.07 -23.47 4.66
CA ARG A 753 -11.42 -24.71 5.11
C ARG A 753 -10.64 -24.52 6.40
N ALA A 754 -10.72 -25.49 7.30
CA ALA A 754 -9.78 -25.60 8.41
C ALA A 754 -8.41 -26.08 7.89
N LYS A 755 -7.36 -25.33 8.22
CA LYS A 755 -5.95 -25.73 8.07
C LYS A 755 -5.28 -25.78 9.43
N LEU A 756 -4.77 -26.95 9.83
CA LEU A 756 -4.21 -27.16 11.17
C LEU A 756 -2.76 -26.68 11.23
N TYR A 757 -2.50 -25.61 11.98
CA TYR A 757 -1.19 -24.96 12.01
C TYR A 757 -0.64 -24.72 13.42
N THR A 758 0.54 -25.28 13.73
CA THR A 758 1.22 -25.10 15.03
C THR A 758 1.91 -23.75 15.19
N GLY A 759 2.00 -22.94 14.13
CA GLY A 759 2.63 -21.62 14.16
C GLY A 759 1.66 -20.49 14.49
N THR A 760 0.71 -20.72 15.39
CA THR A 760 -0.18 -19.68 15.95
C THR A 760 -0.69 -20.13 17.32
N ALA A 761 -1.20 -19.20 18.14
CA ALA A 761 -1.65 -19.50 19.51
C ALA A 761 -3.00 -20.24 19.55
N VAL A 762 -3.34 -20.82 20.70
CA VAL A 762 -4.60 -21.55 20.92
C VAL A 762 -5.86 -20.69 20.77
N ASP A 763 -5.74 -19.38 21.00
CA ASP A 763 -6.81 -18.40 20.95
C ASP A 763 -6.77 -17.50 19.70
N ILE A 764 -5.88 -17.78 18.73
CA ILE A 764 -5.70 -17.01 17.50
C ILE A 764 -6.04 -17.87 16.29
N VAL A 765 -6.72 -17.26 15.31
CA VAL A 765 -7.01 -17.87 14.01
C VAL A 765 -6.61 -16.90 12.90
N ASN A 766 -6.06 -17.42 11.80
CA ASN A 766 -5.45 -16.60 10.75
C ASN A 766 -6.18 -16.80 9.42
N ILE A 767 -6.58 -15.71 8.75
CA ILE A 767 -7.23 -15.78 7.44
C ILE A 767 -6.45 -14.90 6.43
N PRO A 768 -6.07 -15.44 5.26
CA PRO A 768 -5.46 -14.65 4.20
C PRO A 768 -6.47 -13.69 3.56
N LEU A 769 -6.17 -12.40 3.59
CA LEU A 769 -6.78 -11.43 2.69
C LEU A 769 -6.53 -11.89 1.24
N PHE A 770 -7.61 -12.04 0.47
CA PHE A 770 -7.59 -12.55 -0.91
C PHE A 770 -7.02 -13.99 -1.06
N GLY A 771 -7.15 -14.85 -0.04
CA GLY A 771 -6.60 -16.22 -0.05
C GLY A 771 -6.88 -17.03 -1.32
N GLY A 772 -8.12 -16.99 -1.81
CA GLY A 772 -8.54 -17.67 -3.03
C GLY A 772 -9.98 -17.38 -3.41
N GLU A 773 -10.62 -18.34 -4.07
CA GLU A 773 -12.07 -18.38 -4.28
C GLU A 773 -12.84 -18.50 -2.95
N GLY A 774 -14.13 -18.17 -2.99
CA GLY A 774 -14.96 -18.11 -1.79
C GLY A 774 -14.91 -16.76 -1.05
N ALA A 775 -15.30 -16.81 0.22
CA ALA A 775 -15.68 -15.65 1.03
C ALA A 775 -14.52 -14.73 1.41
N ASN A 776 -14.84 -13.48 1.78
CA ASN A 776 -13.86 -12.44 2.09
C ASN A 776 -13.76 -12.21 3.60
N PRO A 777 -12.56 -12.24 4.24
CA PRO A 777 -12.41 -11.92 5.67
C PRO A 777 -12.91 -10.52 6.07
N ASN A 778 -13.01 -9.55 5.14
CA ASN A 778 -13.67 -8.25 5.40
C ASN A 778 -15.15 -8.38 5.81
N ASP A 779 -15.76 -9.54 5.61
CA ASP A 779 -17.15 -9.83 5.99
C ASP A 779 -17.28 -10.15 7.50
N LEU A 780 -16.15 -10.43 8.17
CA LEU A 780 -16.06 -10.58 9.63
C LEU A 780 -15.69 -9.28 10.35
N ILE A 781 -14.99 -8.37 9.67
CA ILE A 781 -14.33 -7.20 10.27
C ILE A 781 -15.31 -6.02 10.31
N ALA A 782 -15.43 -5.38 11.47
CA ALA A 782 -16.27 -4.20 11.68
C ALA A 782 -15.67 -2.93 11.04
N ASN A 783 -16.50 -1.92 10.77
CA ASN A 783 -16.03 -0.63 10.23
C ASN A 783 -15.56 0.32 11.35
N GLU A 784 -14.64 -0.14 12.19
CA GLU A 784 -14.12 0.64 13.32
C GLU A 784 -12.84 1.38 12.90
N PRO A 785 -12.79 2.73 12.97
CA PRO A 785 -11.59 3.52 12.75
C PRO A 785 -10.77 3.73 14.04
N ASP A 786 -9.45 3.87 13.92
CA ASP A 786 -8.63 4.50 14.97
C ASP A 786 -9.09 5.96 15.17
N PRO A 787 -9.38 6.42 16.41
CA PRO A 787 -9.99 7.74 16.64
C PRO A 787 -9.15 8.96 16.23
N LEU A 788 -7.84 8.81 16.04
CA LEU A 788 -6.92 9.90 15.71
C LEU A 788 -6.35 9.77 14.28
N ARG A 789 -6.28 8.55 13.74
CA ARG A 789 -5.75 8.26 12.39
C ARG A 789 -6.81 7.92 11.35
N GLY A 790 -8.04 7.58 11.75
CA GLY A 790 -9.13 7.19 10.84
C GLY A 790 -9.01 5.80 10.21
N PHE A 791 -7.83 5.17 10.20
CA PHE A 791 -7.60 3.84 9.60
C PHE A 791 -8.40 2.72 10.30
N GLY A 792 -8.92 1.79 9.50
CA GLY A 792 -9.73 0.67 10.00
C GLY A 792 -8.97 -0.38 10.83
N LEU A 793 -9.67 -1.00 11.79
CA LEU A 793 -9.14 -2.05 12.66
C LEU A 793 -9.27 -3.46 12.02
N PHE A 794 -8.28 -3.85 11.21
CA PHE A 794 -8.25 -5.13 10.47
C PHE A 794 -7.80 -6.36 11.26
N ASN A 795 -7.43 -6.19 12.54
CA ASN A 795 -6.83 -7.22 13.39
C ASN A 795 -7.49 -7.23 14.78
N SER A 796 -7.32 -8.33 15.51
CA SER A 796 -7.89 -8.58 16.85
C SER A 796 -9.41 -8.76 16.91
N THR A 797 -10.12 -8.76 15.78
CA THR A 797 -11.58 -8.98 15.71
C THR A 797 -11.97 -10.26 16.46
N PRO A 798 -12.88 -10.20 17.45
CA PRO A 798 -13.37 -11.38 18.15
C PRO A 798 -14.15 -12.30 17.21
N VAL A 799 -13.82 -13.59 17.23
CA VAL A 799 -14.45 -14.62 16.40
C VAL A 799 -14.68 -15.93 17.17
N ARG A 800 -15.55 -16.76 16.61
CA ARG A 800 -15.71 -18.18 16.98
C ARG A 800 -15.63 -19.04 15.72
N ILE A 801 -15.28 -20.32 15.89
CA ILE A 801 -15.29 -21.30 14.80
C ILE A 801 -16.15 -22.50 15.18
N ARG A 802 -16.91 -23.02 14.21
CA ARG A 802 -17.65 -24.29 14.30
C ARG A 802 -17.64 -25.01 12.95
N ARG A 803 -17.87 -26.33 12.94
CA ARG A 803 -18.04 -27.15 11.73
C ARG A 803 -19.28 -26.67 10.92
N ALA A 804 -19.27 -26.84 9.59
CA ALA A 804 -20.11 -26.04 8.68
C ALA A 804 -21.07 -26.73 7.72
#